data_AF-A0A329B781-F1
#
_entry.id   AF-A0A329B781-F1
#
_cell.length_a   1.000
_cell.length_b   1.000
_cell.length_c   1.000
_cell.angle_alpha   90.00
_cell.angle_beta   90.00
_cell.angle_gamma   90.00
#
_symmetry.space_group_name_H-M   'P 1'
#
loop_
_entity.id
_entity.type
_entity.pdbx_description
1 polymer ?
#
loop_
_entity_poly.entity_id
_entity_poly.type
_entity_poly.pdbx_seq_one_letter_code
_entity_poly.pdbx_strand_id
1 'polypeptide(L)'
;MKFQIAARFDGCTLFDGKLNSTMQCRLDLAGEYYLIYIDMPATRDRVDGDNLDVFKLLNQAFGTGLPENALYVQDAGFFTFSHRGTTPGDKTLLDVFPQSMLPASVAAVSGPVVDTSSFWLTIRLKGNDLFNSLIEVGYREGDTPQADISLSGTLSHTLSAGEALRQTIYTAILPDIRLLGLFAFRQLKLQYRFATDAEYAISGKLELALFGQAYGFDGMVVSNARTLKACLSASDPGHEIDKPFYGAMLGVTFRKLIFGVFYTFSDSKARPPVKATGLYRVQGSIDYANLKLSGQIYLQDTTPLLAAVSVDQDLSIRDLFHASIPHFHWPDDLIDITFLDGSCLYYQDENSGPMPLDVSGFNCPAAGQLPVAVPTQKITYLPGFHIHSVFDITLLSTLRIIGDVRIASKGVSATIQLADPIRIYILQITGGKQGGGPVFSFDTVDGSEMGFGCSLLFFQEDFGIDVKVRGRKSQGSELKIDGTLSSAQTFPPMFTTPPTLGFSYSRKDGFKVDNWPAFDFVSEAIDFIEEMKQIANRNRSACGALADFVNKELLASTFRISPSFSTRSDGLYLVLNGTYRLTAAGVEFAHLEFPEAVAFPLPDSLSMQALPAAITDALAGAAESFVTGLMNNSEAVATFLALMAGKQAAQYALSLVCKGLADGAVSAATEAGATALAAAGGVISALSIAAVGGAVSHSTSKSCFIAGTLVTLADGVQCPIESVCPGDVLLGADGAHNRVLGLDSPRLGSRHLYALNRGRHFVTAEHPFMTRAGWCALDPLATRREIPGLAVGLLQAGDLLCRQDGSVTELRTLTATRADARLQLYNFVLDGNHSYYADGYLVHNKDPQPPPTPGQNPKPPAGLSASYLNGVVQASWSSAPNASGYRVQWRDPAGKVLGDVSLSFMQTSASFPVGAEAVAGNYSMAVMACLGDFTSDASLVSMPKLQTPLLRAGLVTPTGGTIGPNVTLLLQWDDVAGATDYLLRLSRNGERLPPEPVKAPALALPWRFDADQPAGDYAFSLGASAGSAAIPGDDSPVQIWTRLGTPGQVRASSSGTTVTARWTAVAGVQRYLLTLLDPVGKPVCQQVDASGTSQAELQLPPPVSFGTYTLFVACLPDSAASRQVPGIWSAAVLVTVQATLAQLAAQSFSEHLDGAACGRRLIAAYPDTDSTAMAIAMQQAGYPPDATGQGLKAAFPSLSAPALLAALVSAYGKA
;
A
#
# COMPACT_ATOMS: atom_id res chain seq x y z
N MET A 1 71.62 4.68 -43.14
CA MET A 1 72.40 5.87 -42.73
C MET A 1 71.72 6.47 -41.51
N LYS A 2 72.46 7.04 -40.55
CA LYS A 2 71.89 7.84 -39.45
C LYS A 2 72.50 9.24 -39.51
N PHE A 3 71.68 10.26 -39.29
CA PHE A 3 72.06 11.67 -39.40
C PHE A 3 71.26 12.51 -38.40
N GLN A 4 71.89 13.55 -37.86
CA GLN A 4 71.42 14.30 -36.70
C GLN A 4 71.76 15.79 -36.86
N ILE A 5 70.78 16.67 -36.71
CA ILE A 5 70.95 18.13 -36.60
C ILE A 5 70.39 18.57 -35.26
N ALA A 6 71.15 19.33 -34.46
CA ALA A 6 70.66 19.99 -33.25
C ALA A 6 70.82 21.52 -33.35
N ALA A 7 69.84 22.26 -32.85
CA ALA A 7 69.83 23.72 -32.81
C ALA A 7 69.21 24.23 -31.50
N ARG A 8 69.67 25.40 -31.03
CA ARG A 8 69.15 26.10 -29.85
C ARG A 8 68.59 27.45 -30.28
N PHE A 9 67.40 27.78 -29.79
CA PHE A 9 66.68 29.01 -30.13
C PHE A 9 66.25 29.74 -28.87
N ASP A 10 66.62 31.01 -28.73
CA ASP A 10 66.17 31.86 -27.61
C ASP A 10 64.81 32.49 -27.96
N GLY A 11 63.79 31.64 -27.93
CA GLY A 11 62.43 31.90 -28.41
C GLY A 11 62.19 31.40 -29.84
N CYS A 12 60.99 30.88 -30.10
CA CYS A 12 60.57 30.42 -31.43
C CYS A 12 59.07 30.65 -31.68
N THR A 13 58.67 30.60 -32.95
CA THR A 13 57.27 30.46 -33.36
C THR A 13 57.01 29.00 -33.73
N LEU A 14 55.96 28.41 -33.17
CA LEU A 14 55.57 27.02 -33.37
C LEU A 14 54.04 26.98 -33.47
N PHE A 15 53.47 26.36 -34.51
CA PHE A 15 52.03 26.40 -34.81
C PHE A 15 51.41 27.80 -34.70
N ASP A 16 52.10 28.80 -35.28
CA ASP A 16 51.81 30.25 -35.22
C ASP A 16 51.80 30.90 -33.82
N GLY A 17 51.91 30.11 -32.74
CA GLY A 17 52.10 30.58 -31.37
C GLY A 17 53.55 30.94 -31.06
N LYS A 18 53.77 32.02 -30.29
CA LYS A 18 55.13 32.49 -29.94
C LYS A 18 55.56 32.00 -28.55
N LEU A 19 56.49 31.06 -28.51
CA LEU A 19 57.09 30.53 -27.29
C LEU A 19 58.32 31.36 -26.91
N ASN A 20 58.20 32.21 -25.88
CA ASN A 20 59.28 33.09 -25.41
C ASN A 20 60.18 32.41 -24.35
N SER A 21 60.75 31.24 -24.69
CA SER A 21 61.73 30.53 -23.85
C SER A 21 62.85 29.92 -24.70
N THR A 22 64.00 29.61 -24.09
CA THR A 22 65.10 28.91 -24.77
C THR A 22 64.72 27.46 -25.03
N MET A 23 64.61 27.08 -26.31
CA MET A 23 64.25 25.73 -26.75
C MET A 23 65.44 24.99 -27.39
N GLN A 24 65.45 23.66 -27.30
CA GLN A 24 66.37 22.80 -28.05
C GLN A 24 65.60 21.99 -29.10
N CYS A 25 65.90 22.20 -30.38
CA CYS A 25 65.32 21.46 -31.48
C CYS A 25 66.30 20.42 -32.02
N ARG A 26 65.81 19.25 -32.42
CA ARG A 26 66.58 18.22 -33.13
C ARG A 26 65.79 17.59 -34.27
N LEU A 27 66.51 17.23 -35.33
CA LEU A 27 66.08 16.30 -36.36
C LEU A 27 67.02 15.09 -36.37
N ASP A 28 66.48 13.90 -36.12
CA ASP A 28 67.16 12.61 -36.25
C ASP A 28 66.55 11.80 -37.43
N LEU A 29 67.39 11.17 -38.25
CA LEU A 29 66.99 10.38 -39.42
C LEU A 29 67.46 8.92 -39.33
N ALA A 30 66.58 7.96 -39.65
CA ALA A 30 66.87 6.52 -39.62
C ALA A 30 66.14 5.75 -40.73
N GLY A 31 66.75 5.68 -41.91
CA GLY A 31 66.10 5.10 -43.11
C GLY A 31 64.94 5.99 -43.56
N GLU A 32 63.79 5.39 -43.85
CA GLU A 32 62.58 6.12 -44.23
C GLU A 32 61.94 6.91 -43.08
N TYR A 33 62.38 6.69 -41.84
CA TYR A 33 61.83 7.32 -40.64
C TYR A 33 62.59 8.58 -40.25
N TYR A 34 61.85 9.56 -39.74
CA TYR A 34 62.39 10.78 -39.16
C TYR A 34 61.75 11.09 -37.81
N LEU A 35 62.53 11.70 -36.93
CA LEU A 35 62.09 12.23 -35.65
C LEU A 35 62.50 13.70 -35.57
N ILE A 36 61.53 14.59 -35.62
CA ILE A 36 61.70 16.00 -35.19
C ILE A 36 61.28 16.06 -33.73
N TYR A 37 62.04 16.74 -32.87
CA TYR A 37 61.52 17.14 -31.56
C TYR A 37 62.05 18.49 -31.10
N ILE A 38 61.25 19.16 -30.29
CA ILE A 38 61.54 20.44 -29.63
C ILE A 38 61.32 20.22 -28.14
N ASP A 39 62.41 20.28 -27.39
CA ASP A 39 62.43 20.21 -25.94
C ASP A 39 62.33 21.63 -25.34
N MET A 40 61.55 21.76 -24.26
CA MET A 40 61.30 22.98 -23.51
C MET A 40 61.91 22.81 -22.09
N PRO A 41 63.25 22.86 -21.97
CA PRO A 41 63.93 22.47 -20.75
C PRO A 41 63.59 23.40 -19.58
N ALA A 42 63.17 22.83 -18.45
CA ALA A 42 63.17 23.57 -17.20
C ALA A 42 64.63 23.88 -16.81
N THR A 43 64.93 25.13 -16.44
CA THR A 43 66.28 25.55 -16.07
C THR A 43 66.66 24.95 -14.72
N ARG A 44 67.36 23.81 -14.74
CA ARG A 44 67.75 23.02 -13.54
C ARG A 44 68.66 23.75 -12.54
N ASP A 45 69.18 24.93 -12.91
CA ASP A 45 70.13 25.72 -12.12
C ASP A 45 69.50 26.85 -11.28
N ARG A 46 68.16 26.92 -11.15
CA ARG A 46 67.51 27.84 -10.20
C ARG A 46 67.34 27.18 -8.82
N VAL A 47 68.08 27.69 -7.85
CA VAL A 47 68.02 27.26 -6.44
C VAL A 47 66.72 27.71 -5.76
N ASP A 48 66.14 28.82 -6.21
CA ASP A 48 64.94 29.44 -5.60
C ASP A 48 63.63 29.04 -6.31
N GLY A 49 63.12 27.84 -5.99
CA GLY A 49 61.69 27.48 -5.94
C GLY A 49 60.82 27.45 -7.21
N ASP A 50 60.97 28.41 -8.13
CA ASP A 50 60.06 28.63 -9.27
C ASP A 50 60.30 27.61 -10.40
N ASN A 51 59.48 26.57 -10.44
CA ASN A 51 59.42 25.63 -11.56
C ASN A 51 58.91 26.29 -12.85
N LEU A 52 59.22 25.67 -14.00
CA LEU A 52 58.69 26.12 -15.28
C LEU A 52 57.18 25.80 -15.38
N ASP A 53 56.33 26.82 -15.25
CA ASP A 53 54.90 26.67 -15.55
C ASP A 53 54.68 26.53 -17.06
N VAL A 54 54.67 25.28 -17.52
CA VAL A 54 54.40 24.92 -18.91
C VAL A 54 52.97 25.29 -19.33
N PHE A 55 51.99 25.24 -18.42
CA PHE A 55 50.62 25.64 -18.74
C PHE A 55 50.52 27.16 -18.97
N LYS A 56 51.25 27.98 -18.20
CA LYS A 56 51.42 29.43 -18.45
C LYS A 56 52.07 29.70 -19.81
N LEU A 57 53.11 28.95 -20.20
CA LEU A 57 53.72 29.08 -21.52
C LEU A 57 52.77 28.70 -22.66
N LEU A 58 52.03 27.60 -22.53
CA LEU A 58 51.02 27.19 -23.52
C LEU A 58 49.85 28.19 -23.58
N ASN A 59 49.43 28.76 -22.45
CA ASN A 59 48.41 29.81 -22.39
C ASN A 59 48.84 31.06 -23.17
N GLN A 60 50.10 31.49 -23.01
CA GLN A 60 50.65 32.66 -23.69
C GLN A 60 50.89 32.43 -25.18
N ALA A 61 51.31 31.23 -25.58
CA ALA A 61 51.59 30.91 -26.98
C ALA A 61 50.32 30.54 -27.78
N PHE A 62 49.35 29.86 -27.16
CA PHE A 62 48.24 29.18 -27.86
C PHE A 62 46.84 29.52 -27.33
N GLY A 63 46.71 30.39 -26.32
CA GLY A 63 45.41 30.79 -25.76
C GLY A 63 44.66 29.67 -25.04
N THR A 64 45.36 28.65 -24.53
CA THR A 64 44.77 27.39 -24.06
C THR A 64 43.87 27.50 -22.84
N GLY A 65 43.98 28.55 -22.00
CA GLY A 65 43.16 28.72 -20.81
C GLY A 65 43.26 27.56 -19.80
N LEU A 66 44.44 26.95 -19.68
CA LEU A 66 44.76 25.91 -18.70
C LEU A 66 45.01 26.52 -17.31
N PRO A 67 44.75 25.78 -16.22
CA PRO A 67 44.97 26.28 -14.86
C PRO A 67 46.48 26.38 -14.54
N GLU A 68 47.01 27.60 -14.53
CA GLU A 68 48.40 27.89 -14.15
C GLU A 68 48.73 27.33 -12.75
N ASN A 69 49.93 26.76 -12.60
CA ASN A 69 50.44 26.05 -11.42
C ASN A 69 49.73 24.72 -11.04
N ALA A 70 48.77 24.21 -11.82
CA ALA A 70 48.02 22.99 -11.44
C ALA A 70 48.84 21.68 -11.48
N LEU A 71 49.94 21.61 -12.24
CA LEU A 71 50.81 20.44 -12.32
C LEU A 71 52.29 20.82 -12.14
N TYR A 72 53.00 20.05 -11.31
CA TYR A 72 54.46 20.13 -11.19
C TYR A 72 55.14 19.39 -12.36
N VAL A 73 55.28 20.09 -13.49
CA VAL A 73 56.01 19.62 -14.67
C VAL A 73 57.52 19.74 -14.42
N GLN A 74 58.30 18.79 -14.94
CA GLN A 74 59.77 18.77 -14.83
C GLN A 74 60.45 19.04 -16.17
N ASP A 75 60.03 18.34 -17.23
CA ASP A 75 60.49 18.55 -18.61
C ASP A 75 59.28 18.38 -19.54
N ALA A 76 59.24 19.05 -20.70
CA ALA A 76 58.12 18.97 -21.65
C ALA A 76 58.54 19.34 -23.08
N GLY A 77 57.78 18.91 -24.09
CA GLY A 77 58.10 19.26 -25.47
C GLY A 77 57.13 18.74 -26.52
N PHE A 78 57.43 19.07 -27.77
CA PHE A 78 56.70 18.62 -28.95
C PHE A 78 57.58 17.68 -29.78
N PHE A 79 57.01 16.65 -30.40
CA PHE A 79 57.73 15.78 -31.32
C PHE A 79 56.87 15.31 -32.50
N THR A 80 57.54 14.92 -33.58
CA THR A 80 56.94 14.34 -34.78
C THR A 80 57.82 13.16 -35.18
N PHE A 81 57.46 11.97 -34.72
CA PHE A 81 57.99 10.72 -35.25
C PHE A 81 57.14 10.33 -36.46
N SER A 82 57.76 10.15 -37.62
CA SER A 82 57.04 9.89 -38.87
C SER A 82 57.92 9.15 -39.88
N HIS A 83 57.38 8.90 -41.07
CA HIS A 83 57.98 8.09 -42.12
C HIS A 83 57.71 8.70 -43.50
N ARG A 84 58.52 8.34 -44.50
CA ARG A 84 58.45 8.86 -45.89
C ARG A 84 57.89 7.85 -46.91
N GLY A 85 57.04 6.93 -46.45
CA GLY A 85 56.42 5.88 -47.27
C GLY A 85 54.91 6.04 -47.43
N THR A 86 54.28 5.09 -48.13
CA THR A 86 52.82 5.00 -48.28
C THR A 86 52.13 4.27 -47.14
N THR A 87 52.89 3.55 -46.31
CA THR A 87 52.35 2.67 -45.26
C THR A 87 53.30 2.69 -44.05
N PRO A 88 52.87 3.21 -42.89
CA PRO A 88 53.65 3.05 -41.67
C PRO A 88 53.58 1.60 -41.22
N GLY A 89 54.73 0.99 -40.90
CA GLY A 89 54.75 -0.30 -40.22
C GLY A 89 54.55 -0.14 -38.72
N ASP A 90 54.17 -1.23 -38.04
CA ASP A 90 53.85 -1.31 -36.60
C ASP A 90 55.09 -1.15 -35.67
N LYS A 91 55.92 -0.14 -35.93
CA LYS A 91 57.12 0.17 -35.15
C LYS A 91 56.88 1.34 -34.22
N THR A 92 57.29 1.19 -32.98
CA THR A 92 57.37 2.31 -32.03
C THR A 92 58.56 3.20 -32.33
N LEU A 93 58.56 4.40 -31.76
CA LEU A 93 59.68 5.32 -31.77
C LEU A 93 60.94 4.65 -31.17
N LEU A 94 60.77 3.83 -30.13
CA LEU A 94 61.86 3.09 -29.49
C LEU A 94 62.51 2.06 -30.42
N ASP A 95 61.74 1.38 -31.27
CA ASP A 95 62.26 0.37 -32.23
C ASP A 95 63.14 0.98 -33.33
N VAL A 96 62.91 2.25 -33.66
CA VAL A 96 63.62 2.98 -34.73
C VAL A 96 64.74 3.86 -34.16
N PHE A 97 64.45 4.53 -33.05
CA PHE A 97 65.33 5.48 -32.37
C PHE A 97 65.57 5.06 -30.90
N PRO A 98 66.22 3.90 -30.62
CA PRO A 98 66.46 3.38 -29.26
C PRO A 98 67.43 4.22 -28.41
N GLN A 99 67.81 5.40 -28.87
CA GLN A 99 68.68 6.39 -28.21
C GLN A 99 68.10 7.81 -28.34
N SER A 100 66.78 7.95 -28.52
CA SER A 100 66.10 9.25 -28.51
C SER A 100 66.22 9.91 -27.12
N MET A 101 66.14 11.24 -27.05
CA MET A 101 66.07 11.95 -25.77
C MET A 101 64.65 12.09 -25.21
N LEU A 102 63.63 11.54 -25.88
CA LEU A 102 62.30 11.44 -25.32
C LEU A 102 62.29 10.38 -24.20
N PRO A 103 61.46 10.52 -23.16
CA PRO A 103 61.33 9.51 -22.10
C PRO A 103 61.03 8.13 -22.67
N ALA A 104 61.70 7.09 -22.17
CA ALA A 104 61.58 5.73 -22.71
C ALA A 104 60.14 5.20 -22.70
N SER A 105 59.34 5.60 -21.70
CA SER A 105 57.90 5.32 -21.60
C SER A 105 57.07 5.95 -22.72
N VAL A 106 57.43 7.17 -23.17
CA VAL A 106 56.81 7.84 -24.34
C VAL A 106 57.27 7.18 -25.63
N ALA A 107 58.57 6.90 -25.76
CA ALA A 107 59.13 6.26 -26.95
C ALA A 107 58.55 4.85 -27.20
N ALA A 108 58.24 4.10 -26.14
CA ALA A 108 57.67 2.76 -26.21
C ALA A 108 56.18 2.72 -26.61
N VAL A 109 55.44 3.84 -26.56
CA VAL A 109 54.01 3.90 -26.95
C VAL A 109 53.74 4.80 -28.16
N SER A 110 54.76 5.47 -28.69
CA SER A 110 54.62 6.41 -29.81
C SER A 110 54.81 5.72 -31.15
N GLY A 111 53.72 5.53 -31.91
CA GLY A 111 53.78 5.15 -33.32
C GLY A 111 54.06 6.34 -34.25
N PRO A 112 54.35 6.11 -35.55
CA PRO A 112 54.58 7.18 -36.52
C PRO A 112 53.27 7.92 -36.86
N VAL A 113 53.32 9.25 -36.91
CA VAL A 113 52.19 10.13 -37.21
C VAL A 113 52.29 10.75 -38.61
N VAL A 114 51.19 11.23 -39.17
CA VAL A 114 51.12 11.92 -40.48
C VAL A 114 50.42 13.27 -40.30
N ASP A 115 50.99 14.31 -40.91
CA ASP A 115 50.49 15.70 -40.93
C ASP A 115 50.07 16.30 -39.57
N THR A 116 50.67 15.80 -38.48
CA THR A 116 50.48 16.28 -37.11
C THR A 116 51.74 16.09 -36.26
N SER A 117 51.70 16.59 -35.03
CA SER A 117 52.71 16.41 -34.00
C SER A 117 52.08 15.84 -32.72
N SER A 118 52.93 15.36 -31.82
CA SER A 118 52.56 14.90 -30.48
C SER A 118 53.17 15.82 -29.43
N PHE A 119 52.46 16.00 -28.32
CA PHE A 119 52.93 16.74 -27.15
C PHE A 119 53.22 15.77 -26.00
N TRP A 120 54.29 16.01 -25.26
CA TRP A 120 54.68 15.23 -24.09
C TRP A 120 55.11 16.13 -22.93
N LEU A 121 54.93 15.64 -21.70
CA LEU A 121 55.43 16.29 -20.49
C LEU A 121 55.64 15.28 -19.36
N THR A 122 56.64 15.52 -18.53
CA THR A 122 56.92 14.72 -17.34
C THR A 122 56.43 15.45 -16.09
N ILE A 123 55.57 14.82 -15.28
CA ILE A 123 55.16 15.32 -13.95
C ILE A 123 55.65 14.42 -12.84
N ARG A 124 55.90 15.02 -11.67
CA ARG A 124 56.10 14.27 -10.44
C ARG A 124 54.76 13.78 -9.89
N LEU A 125 54.61 12.47 -9.64
CA LEU A 125 53.41 11.91 -9.00
C LEU A 125 53.25 12.39 -7.55
N LYS A 126 54.36 12.43 -6.80
CA LYS A 126 54.34 12.72 -5.36
C LYS A 126 54.24 14.22 -5.07
N GLY A 127 53.11 14.65 -4.50
CA GLY A 127 52.85 16.04 -4.11
C GLY A 127 52.12 16.87 -5.17
N ASN A 128 51.62 16.24 -6.24
CA ASN A 128 50.78 16.87 -7.26
C ASN A 128 49.28 16.68 -6.91
N ASP A 129 48.48 17.74 -7.04
CA ASP A 129 47.07 17.72 -6.66
C ASP A 129 46.21 16.76 -7.47
N LEU A 130 46.62 16.39 -8.70
CA LEU A 130 45.91 15.49 -9.60
C LEU A 130 45.67 14.09 -8.99
N PHE A 131 46.56 13.61 -8.12
CA PHE A 131 46.48 12.26 -7.53
C PHE A 131 46.31 12.26 -6.00
N ASN A 132 45.79 13.35 -5.42
CA ASN A 132 45.65 13.61 -3.99
C ASN A 132 45.18 12.39 -3.15
N SER A 133 46.12 11.79 -2.40
CA SER A 133 45.99 10.69 -1.40
C SER A 133 45.11 9.47 -1.69
N LEU A 134 44.56 9.35 -2.91
CA LEU A 134 43.75 8.21 -3.39
C LEU A 134 44.58 6.96 -3.75
N ILE A 135 45.88 7.16 -3.94
CA ILE A 135 46.78 6.27 -4.67
C ILE A 135 48.10 6.18 -3.90
N GLU A 136 48.40 5.00 -3.33
CA GLU A 136 49.75 4.72 -2.82
C GLU A 136 50.60 4.13 -3.96
N VAL A 137 51.55 4.91 -4.46
CA VAL A 137 52.40 4.57 -5.61
C VAL A 137 53.64 3.78 -5.17
N GLY A 138 53.88 2.60 -5.76
CA GLY A 138 55.13 1.84 -5.52
C GLY A 138 55.20 1.21 -4.12
N TYR A 139 54.16 0.47 -3.72
CA TYR A 139 53.99 -0.03 -2.35
C TYR A 139 54.90 -1.22 -1.94
N ARG A 140 55.92 -1.57 -2.72
CA ARG A 140 56.86 -2.66 -2.40
C ARG A 140 58.05 -2.11 -1.62
N GLU A 141 58.50 -2.81 -0.57
CA GLU A 141 59.71 -2.43 0.16
C GLU A 141 60.93 -2.43 -0.78
N GLY A 142 61.53 -1.25 -0.98
CA GLY A 142 62.68 -1.04 -1.87
C GLY A 142 62.41 -0.14 -3.08
N ASP A 143 61.16 -0.02 -3.53
CA ASP A 143 60.80 0.88 -4.64
C ASP A 143 60.82 2.34 -4.13
N THR A 144 61.77 3.16 -4.64
CA THR A 144 61.91 4.54 -4.19
C THR A 144 60.82 5.46 -4.75
N PRO A 145 60.18 6.32 -3.93
CA PRO A 145 58.98 7.07 -4.32
C PRO A 145 59.29 8.35 -5.14
N GLN A 146 59.97 8.17 -6.27
CA GLN A 146 60.29 9.20 -7.28
C GLN A 146 59.97 8.71 -8.71
N ALA A 147 58.80 8.07 -8.87
CA ALA A 147 58.21 7.85 -10.19
C ALA A 147 57.70 9.18 -10.77
N ASP A 148 58.61 9.93 -11.39
CA ASP A 148 58.25 11.00 -12.33
C ASP A 148 57.68 10.32 -13.60
N ILE A 149 56.44 10.65 -13.99
CA ILE A 149 55.73 10.01 -15.11
C ILE A 149 55.67 10.93 -16.32
N SER A 150 55.91 10.37 -17.50
CA SER A 150 55.84 11.08 -18.77
C SER A 150 54.51 10.78 -19.46
N LEU A 151 53.66 11.80 -19.53
CA LEU A 151 52.43 11.79 -20.32
C LEU A 151 52.74 12.15 -21.78
N SER A 152 52.04 11.52 -22.72
CA SER A 152 52.12 11.87 -24.14
C SER A 152 50.79 11.68 -24.86
N GLY A 153 50.55 12.49 -25.90
CA GLY A 153 49.36 12.41 -26.74
C GLY A 153 49.59 13.05 -28.11
N THR A 154 48.99 12.47 -29.15
CA THR A 154 49.04 12.99 -30.52
C THR A 154 47.96 14.05 -30.71
N LEU A 155 48.36 15.21 -31.23
CA LEU A 155 47.46 16.34 -31.46
C LEU A 155 46.59 16.10 -32.70
N SER A 156 45.38 16.68 -32.72
CA SER A 156 44.56 16.66 -33.94
C SER A 156 45.04 17.70 -34.94
N HIS A 157 45.22 17.29 -36.20
CA HIS A 157 45.51 18.21 -37.33
C HIS A 157 44.28 19.03 -37.76
N THR A 158 43.08 18.72 -37.24
CA THR A 158 41.82 19.41 -37.60
C THR A 158 41.42 20.54 -36.63
N LEU A 159 42.20 20.77 -35.57
CA LEU A 159 41.91 21.76 -34.52
C LEU A 159 43.01 22.82 -34.47
N SER A 160 42.71 23.99 -33.90
CA SER A 160 43.79 24.94 -33.54
C SER A 160 44.74 24.29 -32.53
N ALA A 161 46.02 24.70 -32.52
CA ALA A 161 47.02 24.12 -31.60
C ALA A 161 46.57 24.20 -30.12
N GLY A 162 45.89 25.29 -29.73
CA GLY A 162 45.32 25.44 -28.39
C GLY A 162 44.19 24.46 -28.10
N GLU A 163 43.23 24.28 -29.01
CA GLU A 163 42.15 23.30 -28.82
C GLU A 163 42.68 21.86 -28.85
N ALA A 164 43.62 21.56 -29.75
CA ALA A 164 44.27 20.25 -29.83
C ALA A 164 44.98 19.91 -28.51
N LEU A 165 45.77 20.84 -27.96
CA LEU A 165 46.45 20.66 -26.67
C LEU A 165 45.46 20.38 -25.52
N ARG A 166 44.31 21.03 -25.51
CA ARG A 166 43.27 20.84 -24.47
C ARG A 166 42.52 19.51 -24.59
N GLN A 167 42.11 19.15 -25.81
CA GLN A 167 41.18 18.04 -26.08
C GLN A 167 41.85 16.67 -26.19
N THR A 168 43.14 16.65 -26.52
CA THR A 168 43.96 15.42 -26.62
C THR A 168 43.88 14.60 -25.34
N ILE A 169 43.74 13.29 -25.49
CA ILE A 169 43.87 12.32 -24.38
C ILE A 169 45.35 12.00 -24.25
N TYR A 170 45.95 12.44 -23.16
CA TYR A 170 47.32 12.13 -22.79
C TYR A 170 47.36 10.82 -22.02
N THR A 171 48.32 9.96 -22.34
CA THR A 171 48.47 8.66 -21.69
C THR A 171 49.87 8.47 -21.11
N ALA A 172 49.94 7.71 -20.02
CA ALA A 172 51.17 7.26 -19.38
C ALA A 172 50.97 5.85 -18.81
N ILE A 173 52.05 5.08 -18.71
CA ILE A 173 52.06 3.83 -17.93
C ILE A 173 52.39 4.22 -16.47
N LEU A 174 51.65 3.70 -15.50
CA LEU A 174 51.92 3.90 -14.08
C LEU A 174 52.49 2.61 -13.46
N PRO A 175 53.36 2.70 -12.43
CA PRO A 175 53.75 1.54 -11.63
C PRO A 175 52.57 1.01 -10.80
N ASP A 176 52.70 -0.19 -10.22
CA ASP A 176 51.69 -0.78 -9.32
C ASP A 176 51.30 0.17 -8.17
N ILE A 177 50.01 0.25 -7.85
CA ILE A 177 49.47 1.12 -6.78
C ILE A 177 48.56 0.37 -5.81
N ARG A 178 48.26 0.98 -4.67
CA ARG A 178 47.06 0.67 -3.89
C ARG A 178 45.96 1.69 -4.13
N LEU A 179 44.83 1.24 -4.66
CA LEU A 179 43.60 2.01 -4.76
C LEU A 179 42.98 2.17 -3.37
N LEU A 180 42.73 3.42 -2.96
CA LEU A 180 42.20 3.79 -1.63
C LEU A 180 43.05 3.28 -0.44
N GLY A 181 44.32 2.95 -0.68
CA GLY A 181 45.21 2.32 0.31
C GLY A 181 44.92 0.84 0.61
N LEU A 182 43.88 0.27 0.00
CA LEU A 182 43.36 -1.07 0.31
C LEU A 182 43.66 -2.10 -0.79
N PHE A 183 43.26 -1.82 -2.04
CA PHE A 183 43.24 -2.82 -3.11
C PHE A 183 44.44 -2.68 -4.04
N ALA A 184 45.16 -3.78 -4.31
CA ALA A 184 46.27 -3.78 -5.25
C ALA A 184 45.75 -3.61 -6.70
N PHE A 185 46.21 -2.57 -7.40
CA PHE A 185 45.84 -2.25 -8.77
C PHE A 185 47.12 -2.16 -9.63
N ARG A 186 47.18 -2.96 -10.70
CA ARG A 186 48.41 -3.25 -11.48
C ARG A 186 48.18 -3.15 -12.98
N GLN A 187 49.26 -3.19 -13.76
CA GLN A 187 49.24 -3.07 -15.23
C GLN A 187 48.55 -1.78 -15.71
N LEU A 188 48.93 -0.67 -15.09
CA LEU A 188 48.15 0.57 -15.13
C LEU A 188 48.47 1.45 -16.33
N LYS A 189 47.42 1.94 -17.00
CA LYS A 189 47.50 3.00 -18.00
C LYS A 189 46.61 4.17 -17.60
N LEU A 190 47.23 5.33 -17.38
CA LEU A 190 46.57 6.61 -17.19
C LEU A 190 46.01 7.13 -18.52
N GLN A 191 44.84 7.75 -18.46
CA GLN A 191 44.28 8.62 -19.48
C GLN A 191 43.86 9.94 -18.80
N TYR A 192 44.31 11.07 -19.33
CA TYR A 192 44.04 12.40 -18.79
C TYR A 192 43.82 13.42 -19.91
N ARG A 193 42.97 14.43 -19.69
CA ARG A 193 42.67 15.50 -20.65
C ARG A 193 42.70 16.84 -19.91
N PHE A 194 43.46 17.81 -20.43
CA PHE A 194 43.58 19.12 -19.77
C PHE A 194 42.28 19.94 -19.81
N ALA A 195 41.40 19.72 -20.80
CA ALA A 195 40.10 20.40 -20.88
C ALA A 195 39.13 20.10 -19.73
N THR A 196 39.39 19.10 -18.87
CA THR A 196 38.49 18.65 -17.81
C THR A 196 39.00 18.93 -16.39
N ASP A 197 40.06 19.74 -16.23
CA ASP A 197 40.70 20.30 -15.02
C ASP A 197 41.11 19.34 -13.88
N ALA A 198 40.31 18.33 -13.54
CA ALA A 198 40.60 17.32 -12.53
C ALA A 198 40.16 15.90 -12.91
N GLU A 199 39.46 15.69 -14.03
CA GLU A 199 39.02 14.35 -14.42
C GLU A 199 40.12 13.53 -15.10
N TYR A 200 40.42 12.36 -14.53
CA TYR A 200 41.34 11.37 -15.08
C TYR A 200 40.77 9.95 -14.96
N ALA A 201 41.27 9.05 -15.79
CA ALA A 201 40.92 7.63 -15.76
C ALA A 201 42.17 6.76 -15.71
N ILE A 202 42.12 5.66 -14.96
CA ILE A 202 43.18 4.65 -14.89
C ILE A 202 42.58 3.30 -15.25
N SER A 203 43.00 2.73 -16.37
CA SER A 203 42.67 1.34 -16.73
C SER A 203 43.73 0.37 -16.21
N GLY A 204 43.32 -0.78 -15.70
CA GLY A 204 44.22 -1.81 -15.19
C GLY A 204 43.49 -2.97 -14.51
N LYS A 205 44.26 -3.77 -13.76
CA LYS A 205 43.82 -5.01 -13.11
C LYS A 205 43.87 -4.91 -11.58
N LEU A 206 42.74 -5.16 -10.91
CA LEU A 206 42.59 -5.20 -9.46
C LEU A 206 42.61 -6.64 -8.96
N GLU A 207 43.28 -6.89 -7.83
CA GLU A 207 43.26 -8.18 -7.14
C GLU A 207 42.55 -8.06 -5.79
N LEU A 208 41.58 -8.94 -5.54
CA LEU A 208 40.79 -8.99 -4.30
C LEU A 208 40.68 -10.42 -3.77
N ALA A 209 40.92 -10.62 -2.48
CA ALA A 209 40.72 -11.90 -1.82
C ALA A 209 39.31 -11.99 -1.22
N LEU A 210 38.55 -13.04 -1.55
CA LEU A 210 37.21 -13.33 -1.04
C LEU A 210 37.13 -14.79 -0.61
N PHE A 211 36.65 -15.05 0.61
CA PHE A 211 36.37 -16.40 1.14
C PHE A 211 37.49 -17.44 0.95
N GLY A 212 38.76 -17.01 0.97
CA GLY A 212 39.94 -17.86 0.79
C GLY A 212 40.46 -18.00 -0.64
N GLN A 213 39.85 -17.35 -1.63
CA GLN A 213 40.28 -17.35 -3.04
C GLN A 213 40.61 -15.93 -3.54
N ALA A 214 41.44 -15.82 -4.57
CA ALA A 214 41.83 -14.55 -5.19
C ALA A 214 41.10 -14.34 -6.52
N TYR A 215 40.50 -13.15 -6.68
CA TYR A 215 39.72 -12.74 -7.84
C TYR A 215 40.39 -11.54 -8.51
N GLY A 216 40.62 -11.65 -9.82
CA GLY A 216 41.07 -10.54 -10.65
C GLY A 216 39.88 -9.79 -11.24
N PHE A 217 39.95 -8.46 -11.30
CA PHE A 217 38.96 -7.61 -11.95
C PHE A 217 39.66 -6.60 -12.86
N ASP A 218 39.32 -6.60 -14.14
CA ASP A 218 39.85 -5.67 -15.15
C ASP A 218 38.83 -4.57 -15.46
N GLY A 219 39.32 -3.35 -15.68
CA GLY A 219 38.45 -2.24 -16.08
C GLY A 219 39.09 -0.88 -15.88
N MET A 220 38.25 0.14 -15.71
CA MET A 220 38.65 1.54 -15.61
C MET A 220 38.10 2.20 -14.34
N VAL A 221 39.00 2.82 -13.58
CA VAL A 221 38.70 3.70 -12.45
C VAL A 221 38.68 5.14 -12.98
N VAL A 222 37.60 5.88 -12.75
CA VAL A 222 37.47 7.30 -13.14
C VAL A 222 37.39 8.15 -11.88
N SER A 223 38.16 9.23 -11.82
CA SER A 223 38.21 10.15 -10.68
C SER A 223 38.15 11.59 -11.14
N ASN A 224 37.51 12.45 -10.34
CA ASN A 224 37.52 13.91 -10.50
C ASN A 224 37.49 14.59 -9.12
N ALA A 225 37.47 15.93 -9.08
CA ALA A 225 37.54 16.73 -7.85
C ALA A 225 36.37 16.53 -6.84
N ARG A 226 35.39 15.65 -7.11
CA ARG A 226 34.28 15.34 -6.19
C ARG A 226 33.95 13.86 -6.05
N THR A 227 34.28 13.01 -7.03
CA THR A 227 33.92 11.59 -7.00
C THR A 227 34.97 10.67 -7.60
N LEU A 228 35.14 9.50 -6.97
CA LEU A 228 35.80 8.32 -7.54
C LEU A 228 34.71 7.30 -7.94
N LYS A 229 34.82 6.69 -9.12
CA LYS A 229 33.88 5.71 -9.65
C LYS A 229 34.61 4.57 -10.37
N ALA A 230 34.25 3.31 -10.11
CA ALA A 230 34.80 2.16 -10.82
C ALA A 230 33.79 1.02 -10.92
N CYS A 231 33.73 0.39 -12.09
CA CYS A 231 33.02 -0.86 -12.35
C CYS A 231 33.98 -1.78 -13.12
N LEU A 232 34.68 -2.65 -12.38
CA LEU A 232 35.70 -3.55 -12.90
C LEU A 232 35.10 -4.95 -13.08
N SER A 233 35.14 -5.51 -14.27
CA SER A 233 34.56 -6.84 -14.56
C SER A 233 35.57 -7.94 -14.23
N ALA A 234 35.12 -9.13 -13.83
CA ALA A 234 36.01 -10.25 -13.56
C ALA A 234 36.97 -10.54 -14.75
N SER A 235 38.25 -10.67 -14.44
CA SER A 235 39.31 -11.00 -15.43
C SER A 235 39.08 -12.33 -16.14
N ASP A 236 38.46 -13.28 -15.43
CA ASP A 236 37.96 -14.53 -15.99
C ASP A 236 36.44 -14.53 -15.82
N PRO A 237 35.66 -14.47 -16.92
CA PRO A 237 34.19 -14.55 -16.87
C PRO A 237 33.65 -15.86 -16.27
N GLY A 238 34.47 -16.91 -16.17
CA GLY A 238 34.15 -18.19 -15.56
C GLY A 238 34.36 -18.26 -14.04
N HIS A 239 35.02 -17.27 -13.41
CA HIS A 239 35.16 -17.24 -11.96
C HIS A 239 33.80 -17.01 -11.26
N GLU A 240 33.54 -17.82 -10.24
CA GLU A 240 32.30 -17.85 -9.45
C GLU A 240 32.60 -17.83 -7.95
N ILE A 241 31.70 -17.25 -7.15
CA ILE A 241 31.72 -17.39 -5.69
C ILE A 241 30.64 -18.40 -5.31
N ASP A 242 31.02 -19.67 -5.25
CA ASP A 242 30.12 -20.80 -4.94
C ASP A 242 29.74 -20.91 -3.46
N LYS A 243 30.59 -20.40 -2.56
CA LYS A 243 30.42 -20.55 -1.10
C LYS A 243 30.59 -19.21 -0.36
N PRO A 244 29.71 -18.23 -0.62
CA PRO A 244 29.68 -16.99 0.16
C PRO A 244 29.57 -17.29 1.66
N PHE A 245 30.32 -16.53 2.46
CA PHE A 245 30.49 -16.74 3.91
C PHE A 245 30.83 -18.19 4.28
N TYR A 246 31.79 -18.78 3.53
CA TYR A 246 32.28 -20.15 3.71
C TYR A 246 31.19 -21.24 3.58
N GLY A 247 30.07 -20.92 2.92
CA GLY A 247 28.92 -21.80 2.75
C GLY A 247 27.81 -21.60 3.79
N ALA A 248 27.88 -20.56 4.64
CA ALA A 248 26.80 -20.22 5.57
C ALA A 248 25.59 -19.58 4.86
N MET A 249 25.82 -18.91 3.72
CA MET A 249 24.76 -18.51 2.77
C MET A 249 24.53 -19.63 1.76
N LEU A 250 23.80 -20.66 2.17
CA LEU A 250 23.59 -21.88 1.40
C LEU A 250 22.82 -21.65 0.09
N GLY A 251 23.14 -22.43 -0.94
CA GLY A 251 22.45 -22.43 -2.24
C GLY A 251 22.78 -21.28 -3.19
N VAL A 252 23.52 -20.26 -2.75
CA VAL A 252 23.76 -19.02 -3.51
C VAL A 252 25.15 -19.01 -4.16
N THR A 253 25.21 -19.17 -5.49
CA THR A 253 26.45 -19.00 -6.28
C THR A 253 26.42 -17.66 -7.05
N PHE A 254 27.39 -16.77 -6.80
CA PHE A 254 27.55 -15.53 -7.58
C PHE A 254 28.39 -15.78 -8.85
N ARG A 255 27.92 -15.30 -10.00
CA ARG A 255 28.55 -15.43 -11.33
C ARG A 255 28.70 -14.06 -12.00
N LYS A 256 29.54 -13.96 -13.04
CA LYS A 256 29.77 -12.72 -13.83
C LYS A 256 30.13 -11.51 -12.94
N LEU A 257 31.12 -11.71 -12.07
CA LEU A 257 31.40 -10.79 -10.96
C LEU A 257 31.85 -9.41 -11.46
N ILE A 258 31.39 -8.34 -10.79
CA ILE A 258 31.80 -6.95 -11.04
C ILE A 258 32.20 -6.31 -9.71
N PHE A 259 33.44 -5.86 -9.57
CA PHE A 259 33.88 -5.06 -8.42
C PHE A 259 33.50 -3.59 -8.61
N GLY A 260 32.84 -3.03 -7.60
CA GLY A 260 32.12 -1.77 -7.65
C GLY A 260 32.57 -0.78 -6.59
N VAL A 261 32.92 0.43 -7.02
CA VAL A 261 33.32 1.55 -6.14
C VAL A 261 32.60 2.82 -6.57
N PHE A 262 32.00 3.51 -5.59
CA PHE A 262 31.62 4.91 -5.69
C PHE A 262 31.95 5.59 -4.37
N TYR A 263 32.67 6.70 -4.44
CA TYR A 263 33.08 7.47 -3.27
C TYR A 263 32.96 8.96 -3.59
N THR A 264 32.35 9.73 -2.68
CA THR A 264 32.21 11.18 -2.80
C THR A 264 33.15 11.87 -1.81
N PHE A 265 33.95 12.81 -2.29
CA PHE A 265 34.84 13.59 -1.42
C PHE A 265 34.06 14.63 -0.61
N SER A 266 34.31 14.70 0.69
CA SER A 266 33.60 15.57 1.63
C SER A 266 33.92 17.05 1.47
N ASP A 267 35.09 17.37 0.92
CA ASP A 267 35.46 18.67 0.38
C ASP A 267 36.40 18.45 -0.81
N SER A 268 36.24 19.28 -1.83
CA SER A 268 37.07 19.34 -3.04
C SER A 268 38.52 19.80 -2.81
N LYS A 269 38.87 20.24 -1.59
CA LYS A 269 40.25 20.59 -1.18
C LYS A 269 40.77 19.78 0.00
N ALA A 270 39.96 18.92 0.63
CA ALA A 270 40.40 18.09 1.74
C ALA A 270 41.08 16.81 1.24
N ARG A 271 42.28 16.51 1.76
CA ARG A 271 42.91 15.20 1.55
C ARG A 271 42.03 14.11 2.16
N PRO A 272 41.54 13.12 1.40
CA PRO A 272 40.87 11.96 2.01
C PRO A 272 41.83 11.26 2.98
N PRO A 273 41.32 10.70 4.10
CA PRO A 273 42.14 10.02 5.09
C PRO A 273 42.84 8.80 4.48
N VAL A 274 44.06 8.51 4.97
CA VAL A 274 44.97 7.45 4.44
C VAL A 274 44.34 6.04 4.50
N LYS A 275 43.27 5.87 5.28
CA LYS A 275 42.29 4.80 5.08
C LYS A 275 40.91 5.43 4.89
N ALA A 276 40.33 5.25 3.70
CA ALA A 276 38.91 5.45 3.50
C ALA A 276 38.16 4.22 4.03
N THR A 277 37.68 4.29 5.28
CA THR A 277 36.76 3.27 5.83
C THR A 277 35.45 3.33 5.04
N GLY A 278 35.32 2.46 4.05
CA GLY A 278 34.30 2.50 3.02
C GLY A 278 33.53 1.18 2.91
N LEU A 279 32.34 1.28 2.33
CA LEU A 279 31.47 0.15 2.03
C LEU A 279 31.59 -0.21 0.54
N TYR A 280 32.48 -1.15 0.23
CA TYR A 280 32.78 -1.59 -1.12
C TYR A 280 31.82 -2.72 -1.55
N ARG A 281 31.61 -2.94 -2.85
CA ARG A 281 30.62 -3.91 -3.33
C ARG A 281 31.20 -4.82 -4.42
N VAL A 282 30.91 -6.12 -4.35
CA VAL A 282 31.09 -7.08 -5.46
C VAL A 282 29.71 -7.53 -5.90
N GLN A 283 29.36 -7.22 -7.14
CA GLN A 283 28.06 -7.51 -7.74
C GLN A 283 28.15 -8.79 -8.58
N GLY A 284 27.04 -9.51 -8.76
CA GLY A 284 27.00 -10.68 -9.63
C GLY A 284 25.57 -11.08 -10.02
N SER A 285 25.46 -11.81 -11.13
CA SER A 285 24.26 -12.55 -11.49
C SER A 285 24.21 -13.85 -10.69
N ILE A 286 23.04 -14.22 -10.18
CA ILE A 286 22.85 -15.37 -9.31
C ILE A 286 21.84 -16.32 -9.95
N ASP A 287 22.24 -17.59 -10.04
CA ASP A 287 21.41 -18.68 -10.53
C ASP A 287 20.86 -19.43 -9.31
N TYR A 288 19.61 -19.16 -8.94
CA TYR A 288 19.06 -19.59 -7.64
C TYR A 288 17.57 -19.92 -7.76
N ALA A 289 17.13 -21.07 -7.20
CA ALA A 289 15.74 -21.55 -7.29
C ALA A 289 15.15 -21.54 -8.73
N ASN A 290 15.99 -21.83 -9.74
CA ASN A 290 15.74 -21.69 -11.18
C ASN A 290 15.54 -20.25 -11.71
N LEU A 291 15.63 -19.24 -10.85
CA LEU A 291 15.52 -17.82 -11.18
C LEU A 291 16.89 -17.22 -11.57
N LYS A 292 16.86 -16.05 -12.22
CA LYS A 292 18.05 -15.27 -12.63
C LYS A 292 18.11 -13.96 -11.86
N LEU A 293 18.51 -14.05 -10.60
CA LEU A 293 18.53 -12.92 -9.67
C LEU A 293 19.81 -12.09 -9.80
N SER A 294 19.84 -10.94 -9.13
CA SER A 294 21.05 -10.13 -8.95
C SER A 294 21.38 -9.97 -7.46
N GLY A 295 22.67 -9.91 -7.14
CA GLY A 295 23.11 -9.74 -5.76
C GLY A 295 24.38 -8.91 -5.61
N GLN A 296 24.59 -8.41 -4.40
CA GLN A 296 25.76 -7.63 -3.99
C GLN A 296 26.35 -8.18 -2.69
N ILE A 297 27.65 -8.44 -2.68
CA ILE A 297 28.45 -8.70 -1.47
C ILE A 297 29.09 -7.38 -1.06
N TYR A 298 28.76 -6.91 0.14
CA TYR A 298 29.26 -5.70 0.75
C TYR A 298 30.47 -6.00 1.62
N LEU A 299 31.53 -5.21 1.47
CA LEU A 299 32.76 -5.30 2.24
C LEU A 299 32.96 -4.00 3.05
N GLN A 300 33.37 -4.15 4.31
CA GLN A 300 34.05 -3.07 5.02
C GLN A 300 35.56 -3.26 4.86
N ASP A 301 36.23 -2.24 4.32
CA ASP A 301 37.62 -2.33 3.85
C ASP A 301 37.80 -3.53 2.89
N THR A 302 38.45 -4.62 3.32
CA THR A 302 38.63 -5.85 2.52
C THR A 302 37.82 -7.05 3.04
N THR A 303 36.96 -6.85 4.05
CA THR A 303 36.26 -7.93 4.76
C THR A 303 34.78 -7.95 4.37
N PRO A 304 34.26 -9.04 3.77
CA PRO A 304 32.82 -9.21 3.55
C PRO A 304 32.03 -9.18 4.86
N LEU A 305 30.93 -8.42 4.90
CA LEU A 305 30.04 -8.32 6.07
C LEU A 305 28.60 -8.77 5.77
N LEU A 306 28.11 -8.46 4.57
CA LEU A 306 26.75 -8.75 4.13
C LEU A 306 26.80 -9.25 2.67
N ALA A 307 26.05 -10.29 2.34
CA ALA A 307 25.63 -10.56 0.97
C ALA A 307 24.11 -10.41 0.90
N ALA A 308 23.61 -9.70 -0.11
CA ALA A 308 22.19 -9.49 -0.33
C ALA A 308 21.83 -9.81 -1.78
N VAL A 309 20.69 -10.46 -1.99
CA VAL A 309 20.17 -10.91 -3.29
C VAL A 309 18.77 -10.35 -3.44
N SER A 310 18.58 -9.49 -4.45
CA SER A 310 17.28 -8.89 -4.74
C SER A 310 16.37 -9.93 -5.38
N VAL A 311 15.12 -9.97 -4.92
CA VAL A 311 14.04 -10.76 -5.53
C VAL A 311 13.14 -9.77 -6.27
N ASP A 312 13.34 -9.68 -7.58
CA ASP A 312 12.66 -8.78 -8.53
C ASP A 312 11.52 -9.48 -9.31
N GLN A 313 11.18 -10.70 -8.89
CA GLN A 313 10.15 -11.56 -9.48
C GLN A 313 9.63 -12.57 -8.44
N ASP A 314 8.38 -13.03 -8.60
CA ASP A 314 7.74 -13.97 -7.68
C ASP A 314 8.59 -15.24 -7.43
N LEU A 315 8.80 -15.56 -6.14
CA LEU A 315 9.59 -16.70 -5.66
C LEU A 315 8.83 -17.50 -4.61
N SER A 316 8.53 -18.77 -4.89
CA SER A 316 7.86 -19.65 -3.93
C SER A 316 8.74 -19.95 -2.71
N ILE A 317 8.13 -19.99 -1.53
CA ILE A 317 8.78 -20.40 -0.29
C ILE A 317 9.35 -21.83 -0.36
N ARG A 318 8.69 -22.72 -1.12
CA ARG A 318 9.16 -24.09 -1.34
C ARG A 318 10.45 -24.11 -2.15
N ASP A 319 10.50 -23.36 -3.24
CA ASP A 319 11.65 -23.32 -4.15
C ASP A 319 12.83 -22.56 -3.51
N LEU A 320 12.54 -21.48 -2.76
CA LEU A 320 13.52 -20.79 -1.92
C LEU A 320 14.17 -21.75 -0.92
N PHE A 321 13.40 -22.47 -0.11
CA PHE A 321 13.97 -23.29 0.96
C PHE A 321 14.53 -24.63 0.48
N HIS A 322 14.03 -25.20 -0.62
CA HIS A 322 14.67 -26.34 -1.27
C HIS A 322 16.05 -25.97 -1.87
N ALA A 323 16.24 -24.73 -2.32
CA ALA A 323 17.54 -24.21 -2.74
C ALA A 323 18.46 -23.87 -1.55
N SER A 324 17.93 -23.25 -0.48
CA SER A 324 18.71 -22.89 0.72
C SER A 324 19.08 -24.08 1.60
N ILE A 325 18.25 -25.12 1.71
CA ILE A 325 18.42 -26.18 2.72
C ILE A 325 18.32 -27.56 2.02
N PRO A 326 19.45 -28.25 1.80
CA PRO A 326 19.45 -29.55 1.13
C PRO A 326 18.54 -30.57 1.82
N HIS A 327 17.68 -31.22 1.04
CA HIS A 327 16.67 -32.19 1.49
C HIS A 327 15.58 -31.63 2.43
N PHE A 328 15.45 -30.31 2.56
CA PHE A 328 14.31 -29.72 3.26
C PHE A 328 13.04 -29.79 2.39
N HIS A 329 11.93 -30.11 3.05
CA HIS A 329 10.60 -30.10 2.45
C HIS A 329 9.71 -29.17 3.29
N TRP A 330 9.10 -28.18 2.65
CA TRP A 330 8.06 -27.36 3.28
C TRP A 330 6.87 -28.27 3.65
N PRO A 331 6.39 -28.29 4.90
CA PRO A 331 5.34 -29.22 5.32
C PRO A 331 4.03 -29.00 4.56
N ASP A 332 3.42 -30.07 4.06
CA ASP A 332 2.23 -30.01 3.20
C ASP A 332 0.96 -29.45 3.90
N ASP A 333 0.93 -29.41 5.23
CA ASP A 333 -0.16 -28.81 6.01
C ASP A 333 0.08 -27.33 6.38
N LEU A 334 1.27 -26.78 6.10
CA LEU A 334 1.53 -25.35 6.17
C LEU A 334 1.15 -24.64 4.86
N ILE A 335 1.01 -23.33 4.94
CA ILE A 335 0.52 -22.48 3.83
C ILE A 335 1.69 -22.21 2.88
N ASP A 336 1.49 -22.40 1.57
CA ASP A 336 2.47 -22.03 0.57
C ASP A 336 2.50 -20.49 0.43
N ILE A 337 3.65 -19.88 0.73
CA ILE A 337 3.91 -18.45 0.59
C ILE A 337 4.62 -18.19 -0.75
N THR A 338 4.34 -17.04 -1.38
CA THR A 338 5.10 -16.52 -2.52
C THR A 338 5.66 -15.15 -2.14
N PHE A 339 6.98 -15.01 -2.23
CA PHE A 339 7.68 -13.75 -1.98
C PHE A 339 7.64 -12.88 -3.23
N LEU A 340 7.30 -11.61 -3.05
CA LEU A 340 7.04 -10.63 -4.09
C LEU A 340 8.26 -9.72 -4.31
N ASP A 341 8.20 -8.90 -5.37
CA ASP A 341 9.13 -7.79 -5.61
C ASP A 341 9.32 -6.91 -4.35
N GLY A 342 10.56 -6.48 -4.13
CA GLY A 342 11.00 -5.82 -2.90
C GLY A 342 11.41 -6.77 -1.75
N SER A 343 11.33 -8.09 -1.96
CA SER A 343 11.95 -9.08 -1.05
C SER A 343 13.47 -9.18 -1.27
N CYS A 344 14.21 -9.58 -0.23
CA CYS A 344 15.67 -9.64 -0.27
C CYS A 344 16.21 -10.81 0.55
N LEU A 345 16.84 -11.79 -0.11
CA LEU A 345 17.53 -12.91 0.54
C LEU A 345 18.95 -12.46 0.92
N TYR A 346 19.33 -12.56 2.20
CA TYR A 346 20.61 -12.01 2.67
C TYR A 346 21.29 -12.85 3.76
N TYR A 347 22.61 -12.75 3.80
CA TYR A 347 23.44 -13.27 4.88
C TYR A 347 24.31 -12.16 5.46
N GLN A 348 24.25 -11.95 6.77
CA GLN A 348 25.14 -11.04 7.50
C GLN A 348 26.05 -11.83 8.46
N ASP A 349 27.33 -11.45 8.56
CA ASP A 349 28.29 -12.11 9.45
C ASP A 349 27.84 -12.11 10.93
N GLU A 350 27.89 -13.29 11.57
CA GLU A 350 27.36 -13.49 12.93
C GLU A 350 28.11 -12.73 14.02
N ASN A 351 29.33 -12.24 13.75
CA ASN A 351 30.13 -11.43 14.69
C ASN A 351 29.82 -9.93 14.59
N SER A 352 29.02 -9.51 13.61
CA SER A 352 28.58 -8.12 13.44
C SER A 352 27.23 -7.88 14.11
N GLY A 353 27.02 -6.69 14.69
CA GLY A 353 25.72 -6.29 15.24
C GLY A 353 24.72 -5.93 14.12
N PRO A 354 23.40 -5.83 14.38
CA PRO A 354 22.41 -5.46 13.38
C PRO A 354 22.79 -4.18 12.61
N MET A 355 22.86 -4.26 11.29
CA MET A 355 23.35 -3.16 10.45
C MET A 355 22.18 -2.47 9.74
N PRO A 356 21.82 -1.22 10.12
CA PRO A 356 20.95 -0.36 9.32
C PRO A 356 21.76 0.17 8.12
N LEU A 357 22.02 -0.71 7.15
CA LEU A 357 22.80 -0.39 5.97
C LEU A 357 21.93 0.41 5.00
N ASP A 358 22.23 1.70 4.84
CA ASP A 358 21.68 2.45 3.71
C ASP A 358 22.33 1.91 2.43
N VAL A 359 21.64 1.01 1.73
CA VAL A 359 22.09 0.37 0.48
C VAL A 359 22.11 1.34 -0.71
N SER A 360 21.96 2.65 -0.47
CA SER A 360 21.78 3.75 -1.42
C SER A 360 22.56 3.56 -2.72
N GLY A 361 21.81 3.70 -3.82
CA GLY A 361 22.05 2.90 -5.01
C GLY A 361 23.42 3.13 -5.64
N PHE A 362 24.25 2.09 -5.58
CA PHE A 362 25.31 1.88 -6.54
C PHE A 362 25.04 0.54 -7.23
N ASN A 363 24.59 0.62 -8.48
CA ASN A 363 24.53 -0.53 -9.38
C ASN A 363 25.49 -0.25 -10.54
N CYS A 364 26.35 -1.20 -10.88
CA CYS A 364 27.12 -1.11 -12.13
C CYS A 364 26.18 -1.53 -13.26
N PRO A 365 25.92 -0.67 -14.26
CA PRO A 365 25.26 -1.14 -15.47
C PRO A 365 26.23 -2.06 -16.25
N ALA A 366 25.78 -2.59 -17.38
CA ALA A 366 26.60 -3.45 -18.23
C ALA A 366 27.97 -2.82 -18.55
N ALA A 367 28.99 -3.68 -18.66
CA ALA A 367 30.41 -3.32 -18.65
C ALA A 367 30.74 -2.09 -19.52
N GLY A 368 31.37 -1.08 -18.90
CA GLY A 368 31.79 0.17 -19.54
C GLY A 368 30.87 1.38 -19.31
N GLN A 369 29.73 1.22 -18.62
CA GLN A 369 28.85 2.35 -18.27
C GLN A 369 29.11 2.90 -16.86
N LEU A 370 28.81 4.20 -16.66
CA LEU A 370 28.93 4.88 -15.38
C LEU A 370 27.69 4.63 -14.48
N PRO A 371 27.83 4.71 -13.14
CA PRO A 371 26.79 4.31 -12.20
C PRO A 371 25.60 5.27 -12.16
N VAL A 372 24.40 4.72 -11.89
CA VAL A 372 23.16 5.47 -11.67
C VAL A 372 22.63 5.17 -10.26
N ALA A 373 22.13 6.21 -9.58
CA ALA A 373 21.53 6.06 -8.25
C ALA A 373 20.13 5.42 -8.33
N VAL A 374 19.84 4.52 -7.39
CA VAL A 374 18.59 3.75 -7.28
C VAL A 374 17.87 4.15 -5.98
N PRO A 375 16.52 4.21 -5.94
CA PRO A 375 15.76 4.48 -4.72
C PRO A 375 16.13 3.58 -3.54
N THR A 376 16.03 4.11 -2.33
CA THR A 376 16.47 3.48 -1.08
C THR A 376 15.35 2.75 -0.35
N GLN A 377 15.45 1.43 -0.25
CA GLN A 377 14.70 0.62 0.72
C GLN A 377 15.58 0.41 1.96
N LYS A 378 15.15 0.92 3.12
CA LYS A 378 15.90 0.82 4.38
C LYS A 378 15.62 -0.52 5.07
N ILE A 379 16.40 -1.53 4.71
CA ILE A 379 16.41 -2.83 5.40
C ILE A 379 17.36 -2.75 6.60
N THR A 380 16.92 -3.23 7.77
CA THR A 380 17.79 -3.46 8.93
C THR A 380 18.23 -4.91 8.88
N TYR A 381 19.48 -5.15 8.49
CA TYR A 381 19.99 -6.50 8.35
C TYR A 381 20.27 -7.12 9.73
N LEU A 382 19.93 -8.41 9.87
CA LEU A 382 20.09 -9.21 11.08
C LEU A 382 21.19 -10.27 10.91
N PRO A 383 22.00 -10.58 11.95
CA PRO A 383 23.08 -11.57 11.84
C PRO A 383 22.61 -13.00 11.51
N GLY A 384 23.34 -13.70 10.64
CA GLY A 384 23.00 -15.02 10.08
C GLY A 384 22.33 -14.94 8.71
N PHE A 385 21.70 -16.05 8.28
CA PHE A 385 20.98 -16.18 7.00
C PHE A 385 19.49 -15.87 7.18
N HIS A 386 18.94 -14.97 6.38
CA HIS A 386 17.52 -14.56 6.43
C HIS A 386 16.99 -14.20 5.03
N ILE A 387 15.66 -14.13 4.89
CA ILE A 387 15.02 -13.36 3.84
C ILE A 387 14.19 -12.23 4.47
N HIS A 388 14.50 -10.98 4.12
CA HIS A 388 13.57 -9.86 4.33
C HIS A 388 12.43 -10.05 3.33
N SER A 389 11.29 -10.49 3.83
CA SER A 389 10.19 -10.99 3.01
C SER A 389 9.09 -9.95 2.84
N VAL A 390 8.55 -9.87 1.63
CA VAL A 390 7.31 -9.16 1.29
C VAL A 390 6.38 -10.20 0.66
N PHE A 391 5.24 -10.50 1.28
CA PHE A 391 4.30 -11.49 0.76
C PHE A 391 2.87 -11.22 1.22
N ASP A 392 1.90 -11.72 0.45
CA ASP A 392 0.48 -11.47 0.68
C ASP A 392 -0.25 -12.75 1.16
N ILE A 393 -0.95 -12.67 2.30
CA ILE A 393 -1.89 -13.72 2.76
C ILE A 393 -3.31 -13.20 2.56
N THR A 394 -4.19 -13.98 1.91
CA THR A 394 -5.59 -13.58 1.69
C THR A 394 -6.57 -14.38 2.54
N LEU A 395 -7.37 -13.68 3.36
CA LEU A 395 -8.44 -14.24 4.20
C LEU A 395 -9.81 -13.78 3.66
N LEU A 396 -10.41 -12.77 4.30
CA LEU A 396 -11.48 -11.95 3.71
C LEU A 396 -10.87 -10.89 2.79
N SER A 397 -9.92 -10.12 3.31
CA SER A 397 -9.04 -9.21 2.57
C SER A 397 -7.66 -9.83 2.34
N THR A 398 -6.87 -9.23 1.45
CA THR A 398 -5.44 -9.50 1.29
C THR A 398 -4.64 -8.67 2.30
N LEU A 399 -3.82 -9.34 3.09
CA LEU A 399 -2.92 -8.78 4.09
C LEU A 399 -1.48 -8.86 3.56
N ARG A 400 -0.83 -7.71 3.36
CA ARG A 400 0.60 -7.66 3.04
C ARG A 400 1.42 -7.79 4.31
N ILE A 401 2.22 -8.84 4.38
CA ILE A 401 3.14 -9.11 5.48
C ILE A 401 4.55 -8.71 5.02
N ILE A 402 5.23 -7.93 5.85
CA ILE A 402 6.62 -7.50 5.64
C ILE A 402 7.41 -7.82 6.90
N GLY A 403 8.51 -8.56 6.76
CA GLY A 403 9.38 -8.90 7.89
C GLY A 403 10.38 -10.00 7.58
N ASP A 404 11.27 -10.26 8.53
CA ASP A 404 12.41 -11.14 8.32
C ASP A 404 12.12 -12.59 8.73
N VAL A 405 12.47 -13.53 7.86
CA VAL A 405 12.41 -14.98 8.08
C VAL A 405 13.83 -15.52 8.19
N ARG A 406 14.18 -16.12 9.33
CA ARG A 406 15.48 -16.76 9.54
C ARG A 406 15.54 -18.10 8.82
N ILE A 407 16.65 -18.34 8.14
CA ILE A 407 16.97 -19.60 7.47
C ILE A 407 18.07 -20.29 8.27
N ALA A 408 17.78 -21.49 8.81
CA ALA A 408 18.71 -22.27 9.60
C ALA A 408 19.05 -23.60 8.91
N SER A 409 20.14 -24.24 9.33
CA SER A 409 20.63 -25.49 8.72
C SER A 409 19.72 -26.73 8.90
N LYS A 410 18.57 -26.58 9.56
CA LYS A 410 17.58 -27.64 9.79
C LYS A 410 16.15 -27.26 9.38
N GLY A 411 15.91 -26.03 8.99
CA GLY A 411 14.56 -25.48 8.83
C GLY A 411 14.55 -23.95 8.95
N VAL A 412 13.37 -23.38 9.12
CA VAL A 412 13.14 -21.93 9.02
C VAL A 412 12.22 -21.45 10.13
N SER A 413 12.32 -20.18 10.50
CA SER A 413 11.35 -19.56 11.42
C SER A 413 11.21 -18.05 11.23
N ALA A 414 10.05 -17.53 11.57
CA ALA A 414 9.70 -16.12 11.44
C ALA A 414 8.84 -15.66 12.62
N THR A 415 8.98 -14.38 13.00
CA THR A 415 8.12 -13.73 13.99
C THR A 415 7.96 -12.27 13.57
N ILE A 416 6.79 -11.95 13.02
CA ILE A 416 6.51 -10.70 12.33
C ILE A 416 5.32 -10.01 13.01
N GLN A 417 5.58 -8.84 13.60
CA GLN A 417 4.56 -8.01 14.24
C GLN A 417 3.75 -7.27 13.16
N LEU A 418 2.45 -7.57 13.03
CA LEU A 418 1.56 -6.82 12.12
C LEU A 418 1.14 -5.49 12.76
N ALA A 419 0.94 -4.46 11.94
CA ALA A 419 0.50 -3.14 12.43
C ALA A 419 -0.97 -3.15 12.86
N ASP A 420 -1.85 -3.65 12.01
CA ASP A 420 -3.31 -3.59 12.16
C ASP A 420 -3.94 -4.92 12.63
N PRO A 421 -5.01 -4.89 13.45
CA PRO A 421 -5.80 -6.07 13.78
C PRO A 421 -6.40 -6.77 12.55
N ILE A 422 -6.38 -8.10 12.54
CA ILE A 422 -7.07 -8.89 11.51
C ILE A 422 -8.53 -9.04 11.93
N ARG A 423 -9.48 -8.72 11.04
CA ARG A 423 -10.92 -8.93 11.26
C ARG A 423 -11.45 -10.07 10.42
N ILE A 424 -12.25 -10.93 11.04
CA ILE A 424 -13.02 -12.01 10.43
C ILE A 424 -14.45 -11.90 10.96
N TYR A 425 -15.21 -10.98 10.36
CA TYR A 425 -16.54 -10.57 10.84
C TYR A 425 -16.51 -10.12 12.32
N ILE A 426 -17.37 -10.70 13.18
CA ILE A 426 -17.45 -10.43 14.62
C ILE A 426 -16.27 -10.97 15.46
N LEU A 427 -15.24 -11.55 14.83
CA LEU A 427 -13.97 -11.92 15.46
C LEU A 427 -12.86 -10.94 15.03
N GLN A 428 -12.20 -10.30 15.99
CA GLN A 428 -11.00 -9.49 15.77
C GLN A 428 -9.79 -10.12 16.47
N ILE A 429 -8.75 -10.40 15.69
CA ILE A 429 -7.45 -10.94 16.13
C ILE A 429 -6.50 -9.75 16.33
N THR A 430 -6.13 -9.46 17.58
CA THR A 430 -5.27 -8.32 17.95
C THR A 430 -3.91 -8.78 18.47
N GLY A 431 -2.97 -7.85 18.58
CA GLY A 431 -1.81 -8.00 19.47
C GLY A 431 -2.18 -7.70 20.92
N GLY A 432 -1.38 -8.26 21.84
CA GLY A 432 -1.35 -7.90 23.27
C GLY A 432 -2.70 -7.92 23.98
N LYS A 433 -2.79 -7.24 25.14
CA LYS A 433 -4.04 -7.23 25.91
C LYS A 433 -5.15 -6.35 25.32
N GLN A 434 -4.84 -5.15 24.82
CA GLN A 434 -5.79 -4.33 24.03
C GLN A 434 -5.05 -3.39 23.06
N GLY A 435 -4.88 -3.82 21.79
CA GLY A 435 -4.54 -2.93 20.68
C GLY A 435 -3.37 -3.38 19.79
N GLY A 436 -3.40 -2.94 18.52
CA GLY A 436 -2.42 -3.31 17.49
C GLY A 436 -2.71 -4.65 16.81
N GLY A 437 -1.97 -4.93 15.73
CA GLY A 437 -2.04 -6.20 15.00
C GLY A 437 -1.42 -7.38 15.74
N PRO A 438 -1.75 -8.62 15.36
CA PRO A 438 -1.19 -9.82 15.97
C PRO A 438 0.26 -10.07 15.53
N VAL A 439 0.97 -10.94 16.27
CA VAL A 439 2.28 -11.45 15.87
C VAL A 439 2.07 -12.65 14.97
N PHE A 440 2.28 -12.50 13.67
CA PHE A 440 2.35 -13.64 12.75
C PHE A 440 3.65 -14.42 12.98
N SER A 441 3.59 -15.75 13.06
CA SER A 441 4.79 -16.58 13.18
C SER A 441 4.65 -17.94 12.51
N PHE A 442 5.79 -18.47 12.08
CA PHE A 442 5.94 -19.88 11.73
C PHE A 442 7.29 -20.40 12.17
N ASP A 443 7.36 -21.72 12.39
CA ASP A 443 8.57 -22.46 12.71
C ASP A 443 8.53 -23.81 11.99
N THR A 444 9.71 -24.33 11.62
CA THR A 444 9.90 -25.71 11.14
C THR A 444 11.15 -26.37 11.73
N VAL A 445 11.80 -25.74 12.72
CA VAL A 445 13.04 -26.20 13.36
C VAL A 445 12.71 -27.02 14.62
N ASP A 446 11.87 -26.47 15.50
CA ASP A 446 11.48 -27.12 16.77
C ASP A 446 10.08 -27.78 16.70
N GLY A 447 9.36 -27.54 15.59
CA GLY A 447 8.08 -28.18 15.25
C GLY A 447 7.48 -27.50 14.02
N SER A 448 6.58 -28.17 13.29
CA SER A 448 5.91 -27.58 12.13
C SER A 448 4.64 -26.84 12.54
N GLU A 449 4.73 -25.52 12.72
CA GLU A 449 3.58 -24.68 13.07
C GLU A 449 3.58 -23.34 12.34
N MET A 450 2.41 -22.86 11.94
CA MET A 450 2.16 -21.51 11.42
C MET A 450 0.89 -20.92 12.06
N GLY A 451 0.88 -19.61 12.32
CA GLY A 451 -0.27 -18.98 12.97
C GLY A 451 -0.02 -17.57 13.49
N PHE A 452 -0.83 -17.17 14.45
CA PHE A 452 -0.82 -15.84 15.08
C PHE A 452 -0.76 -15.97 16.61
N GLY A 453 0.24 -15.35 17.24
CA GLY A 453 0.23 -15.02 18.66
C GLY A 453 -0.57 -13.73 18.86
N CYS A 454 -1.65 -13.79 19.65
CA CYS A 454 -2.71 -12.80 19.59
C CYS A 454 -3.60 -12.78 20.85
N SER A 455 -4.48 -11.79 20.92
CA SER A 455 -5.72 -11.85 21.70
C SER A 455 -6.92 -11.85 20.76
N LEU A 456 -8.04 -12.36 21.23
CA LEU A 456 -9.27 -12.59 20.46
C LEU A 456 -10.43 -11.84 21.08
N LEU A 457 -10.89 -10.79 20.39
CA LEU A 457 -12.13 -10.11 20.68
C LEU A 457 -13.25 -10.75 19.86
N PHE A 458 -14.27 -11.28 20.51
CA PHE A 458 -15.39 -11.99 19.88
C PHE A 458 -16.70 -11.34 20.33
N PHE A 459 -17.49 -10.82 19.38
CA PHE A 459 -18.58 -9.88 19.67
C PHE A 459 -18.12 -8.75 20.61
N GLN A 460 -16.95 -8.18 20.31
CA GLN A 460 -16.24 -7.11 21.05
C GLN A 460 -15.75 -7.44 22.47
N GLU A 461 -16.01 -8.65 22.98
CA GLU A 461 -15.59 -9.06 24.33
C GLU A 461 -14.31 -9.91 24.32
N ASP A 462 -13.56 -9.88 25.43
CA ASP A 462 -12.37 -10.71 25.62
C ASP A 462 -12.73 -12.21 25.66
N PHE A 463 -12.35 -12.93 24.60
CA PHE A 463 -12.55 -14.38 24.43
C PHE A 463 -11.20 -15.11 24.17
N GLY A 464 -10.08 -14.49 24.47
CA GLY A 464 -8.77 -15.11 24.45
C GLY A 464 -7.70 -14.06 24.63
N ILE A 465 -6.76 -14.28 25.56
CA ILE A 465 -5.67 -13.35 25.83
C ILE A 465 -4.35 -14.12 25.74
N ASP A 466 -3.39 -13.59 24.97
CA ASP A 466 -2.08 -14.18 24.75
C ASP A 466 -2.16 -15.64 24.22
N VAL A 467 -3.12 -15.90 23.32
CA VAL A 467 -3.42 -17.20 22.69
C VAL A 467 -2.76 -17.37 21.33
N LYS A 468 -2.57 -18.63 20.89
CA LYS A 468 -2.08 -18.97 19.54
C LYS A 468 -3.21 -19.50 18.66
N VAL A 469 -3.55 -18.76 17.62
CA VAL A 469 -4.44 -19.20 16.53
C VAL A 469 -3.61 -19.87 15.45
N ARG A 470 -4.01 -21.04 14.95
CA ARG A 470 -3.25 -21.80 13.95
C ARG A 470 -3.79 -21.56 12.53
N GLY A 471 -2.88 -21.39 11.57
CA GLY A 471 -3.18 -21.30 10.14
C GLY A 471 -2.59 -22.50 9.41
N ARG A 472 -3.42 -23.25 8.68
CA ARG A 472 -3.05 -24.50 8.01
C ARG A 472 -3.73 -24.66 6.65
N LYS A 473 -3.23 -25.59 5.86
CA LYS A 473 -3.77 -26.01 4.57
C LYS A 473 -4.84 -27.09 4.78
N SER A 474 -6.04 -26.84 4.26
CA SER A 474 -7.16 -27.80 4.25
C SER A 474 -6.99 -28.85 3.14
N GLN A 475 -7.77 -29.93 3.19
CA GLN A 475 -7.84 -30.95 2.12
C GLN A 475 -8.37 -30.33 0.82
N GLY A 476 -7.45 -29.84 -0.02
CA GLY A 476 -7.76 -29.07 -1.23
C GLY A 476 -6.91 -27.81 -1.45
N SER A 477 -5.80 -27.63 -0.72
CA SER A 477 -4.89 -26.47 -0.84
C SER A 477 -5.47 -25.12 -0.38
N GLU A 478 -6.55 -25.14 0.39
CA GLU A 478 -7.23 -23.94 0.88
C GLU A 478 -6.74 -23.51 2.27
N LEU A 479 -6.61 -22.20 2.51
CA LEU A 479 -6.30 -21.64 3.82
C LEU A 479 -7.46 -21.87 4.81
N LYS A 480 -7.19 -22.66 5.85
CA LYS A 480 -8.03 -22.77 7.05
C LYS A 480 -7.32 -22.12 8.24
N ILE A 481 -8.04 -21.29 8.99
CA ILE A 481 -7.66 -20.86 10.33
C ILE A 481 -8.54 -21.58 11.36
N ASP A 482 -7.96 -22.03 12.48
CA ASP A 482 -8.69 -22.57 13.62
C ASP A 482 -8.06 -22.22 14.98
N GLY A 483 -8.90 -22.22 16.02
CA GLY A 483 -8.50 -21.91 17.39
C GLY A 483 -9.63 -22.05 18.40
N THR A 484 -9.37 -21.61 19.64
CA THR A 484 -10.30 -21.69 20.78
C THR A 484 -10.66 -20.30 21.27
N LEU A 485 -11.93 -20.07 21.57
CA LEU A 485 -12.46 -18.86 22.20
C LEU A 485 -12.87 -19.19 23.64
N SER A 486 -12.17 -18.64 24.63
CA SER A 486 -12.46 -18.82 26.06
C SER A 486 -12.57 -17.47 26.75
N SER A 487 -13.74 -17.17 27.32
CA SER A 487 -13.94 -15.96 28.14
C SER A 487 -14.02 -16.31 29.62
N ALA A 488 -13.52 -15.40 30.48
CA ALA A 488 -13.71 -15.47 31.93
C ALA A 488 -15.08 -14.90 32.38
N GLN A 489 -15.77 -14.18 31.50
CA GLN A 489 -17.08 -13.58 31.75
C GLN A 489 -18.23 -14.56 31.48
N THR A 490 -19.43 -14.23 31.96
CA THR A 490 -20.68 -14.92 31.61
C THR A 490 -21.60 -13.96 30.86
N PHE A 491 -22.39 -14.47 29.92
CA PHE A 491 -23.29 -13.67 29.09
C PHE A 491 -24.68 -14.33 29.03
N PRO A 492 -25.48 -14.29 30.12
CA PRO A 492 -26.85 -14.78 30.12
C PRO A 492 -27.71 -14.05 29.06
N PRO A 493 -28.71 -14.71 28.44
CA PRO A 493 -29.11 -16.10 28.66
C PRO A 493 -28.22 -17.14 27.95
N MET A 494 -27.36 -16.72 27.02
CA MET A 494 -26.59 -17.61 26.13
C MET A 494 -25.51 -18.43 26.86
N PHE A 495 -24.83 -17.79 27.81
CA PHE A 495 -23.72 -18.38 28.57
C PHE A 495 -23.88 -18.09 30.06
N THR A 496 -24.49 -19.01 30.79
CA THR A 496 -24.67 -18.92 32.26
C THR A 496 -23.42 -19.33 33.05
N THR A 497 -22.44 -19.94 32.39
CA THR A 497 -21.09 -20.26 32.90
C THR A 497 -20.03 -19.76 31.91
N PRO A 498 -18.78 -19.51 32.35
CA PRO A 498 -17.73 -19.00 31.47
C PRO A 498 -17.51 -19.91 30.25
N PRO A 499 -17.67 -19.40 29.01
CA PRO A 499 -17.72 -20.24 27.82
C PRO A 499 -16.33 -20.67 27.34
N THR A 500 -16.29 -21.80 26.65
CA THR A 500 -15.15 -22.21 25.80
C THR A 500 -15.68 -22.86 24.53
N LEU A 501 -15.38 -22.23 23.39
CA LEU A 501 -15.89 -22.56 22.05
C LEU A 501 -14.72 -22.88 21.12
N GLY A 502 -14.95 -23.69 20.11
CA GLY A 502 -14.05 -23.75 18.95
C GLY A 502 -14.42 -22.68 17.94
N PHE A 503 -13.47 -22.21 17.12
CA PHE A 503 -13.80 -21.47 15.91
C PHE A 503 -12.94 -21.94 14.74
N SER A 504 -13.47 -21.80 13.53
CA SER A 504 -12.66 -21.93 12.32
C SER A 504 -13.19 -21.11 11.15
N TYR A 505 -12.31 -20.80 10.20
CA TYR A 505 -12.62 -20.09 8.96
C TYR A 505 -11.89 -20.71 7.77
N SER A 506 -12.59 -20.90 6.66
CA SER A 506 -12.02 -21.02 5.31
C SER A 506 -12.91 -20.27 4.32
N ARG A 507 -12.45 -20.01 3.09
CA ARG A 507 -13.22 -19.28 2.07
C ARG A 507 -14.43 -20.08 1.57
N LYS A 508 -14.32 -21.41 1.55
CA LYS A 508 -15.33 -22.38 1.12
C LYS A 508 -16.31 -22.78 2.23
N ASP A 509 -15.82 -22.97 3.45
CA ASP A 509 -16.63 -23.35 4.60
C ASP A 509 -17.29 -22.15 5.31
N GLY A 510 -16.76 -20.95 5.09
CA GLY A 510 -17.14 -19.76 5.84
C GLY A 510 -16.58 -19.75 7.25
N PHE A 511 -17.08 -18.82 8.07
CA PHE A 511 -16.80 -18.73 9.50
C PHE A 511 -17.75 -19.64 10.29
N LYS A 512 -17.18 -20.48 11.15
CA LYS A 512 -17.88 -21.47 11.98
C LYS A 512 -17.46 -21.31 13.43
N VAL A 513 -18.41 -21.54 14.35
CA VAL A 513 -18.17 -21.59 15.80
C VAL A 513 -18.70 -22.93 16.30
N ASP A 514 -17.81 -23.72 16.88
CA ASP A 514 -18.06 -25.08 17.33
C ASP A 514 -18.30 -25.09 18.85
N ASN A 515 -19.08 -26.06 19.33
CA ASN A 515 -19.46 -26.22 20.75
C ASN A 515 -20.27 -25.06 21.36
N TRP A 516 -20.95 -24.23 20.57
CA TRP A 516 -21.95 -23.29 21.12
C TRP A 516 -23.13 -24.10 21.72
N PRO A 517 -23.42 -23.98 23.02
CA PRO A 517 -24.44 -24.77 23.69
C PRO A 517 -25.86 -24.28 23.37
N ALA A 518 -26.83 -25.17 23.37
CA ALA A 518 -28.23 -24.78 23.31
C ALA A 518 -28.64 -24.09 24.62
N PHE A 519 -29.36 -22.96 24.52
CA PHE A 519 -29.79 -22.15 25.66
C PHE A 519 -31.30 -21.88 25.64
N ASP A 520 -31.90 -21.74 26.81
CA ASP A 520 -33.31 -21.41 26.97
C ASP A 520 -33.50 -19.88 26.98
N PHE A 521 -34.23 -19.37 26.00
CA PHE A 521 -34.50 -17.97 25.72
C PHE A 521 -35.98 -17.67 25.99
N VAL A 522 -36.26 -17.08 27.16
CA VAL A 522 -37.60 -16.62 27.53
C VAL A 522 -37.77 -15.19 27.02
N SER A 523 -38.74 -14.97 26.12
CA SER A 523 -39.06 -13.63 25.60
C SER A 523 -40.49 -13.53 25.10
N GLU A 524 -41.06 -12.33 25.16
CA GLU A 524 -42.35 -11.97 24.55
C GLU A 524 -42.19 -11.56 23.06
N ALA A 525 -41.17 -12.10 22.36
CA ALA A 525 -40.82 -11.70 20.98
C ALA A 525 -41.96 -11.91 19.97
N ILE A 526 -42.85 -12.88 20.23
CA ILE A 526 -43.95 -13.26 19.33
C ILE A 526 -45.26 -13.25 20.11
N ASP A 527 -46.12 -12.27 19.83
CA ASP A 527 -47.52 -12.29 20.25
C ASP A 527 -48.29 -13.23 19.31
N PHE A 528 -48.18 -14.55 19.57
CA PHE A 528 -48.84 -15.60 18.78
C PHE A 528 -50.35 -15.35 18.61
N ILE A 529 -51.00 -14.70 19.58
CA ILE A 529 -52.42 -14.39 19.58
C ILE A 529 -52.73 -13.27 18.58
N GLU A 530 -51.97 -12.18 18.60
CA GLU A 530 -52.17 -11.07 17.66
C GLU A 530 -51.76 -11.44 16.23
N GLU A 531 -50.70 -12.22 16.07
CA GLU A 531 -50.27 -12.66 14.73
C GLU A 531 -51.23 -13.70 14.14
N MET A 532 -51.79 -14.64 14.94
CA MET A 532 -52.93 -15.48 14.50
C MET A 532 -54.12 -14.65 14.00
N LYS A 533 -54.49 -13.57 14.70
CA LYS A 533 -55.57 -12.65 14.24
C LYS A 533 -55.19 -11.94 12.96
N GLN A 534 -53.93 -11.51 12.80
CA GLN A 534 -53.48 -10.86 11.56
C GLN A 534 -53.61 -11.82 10.38
N ILE A 535 -53.03 -13.03 10.46
CA ILE A 535 -53.09 -14.03 9.40
C ILE A 535 -54.55 -14.41 9.08
N ALA A 536 -55.39 -14.63 10.10
CA ALA A 536 -56.82 -14.92 9.92
C ALA A 536 -57.57 -13.81 9.17
N ASN A 537 -57.29 -12.54 9.49
CA ASN A 537 -57.99 -11.41 8.88
C ASN A 537 -57.41 -10.98 7.52
N ARG A 538 -56.21 -11.45 7.13
CA ARG A 538 -55.70 -11.32 5.75
C ARG A 538 -56.54 -12.14 4.74
N ASN A 539 -57.03 -13.32 5.14
CA ASN A 539 -57.89 -14.17 4.30
C ASN A 539 -59.33 -13.65 4.20
N ARG A 540 -59.68 -13.07 3.04
CA ARG A 540 -61.01 -12.56 2.67
C ARG A 540 -62.07 -13.66 2.40
N SER A 541 -62.16 -14.68 3.26
CA SER A 541 -63.31 -15.61 3.25
C SER A 541 -64.55 -14.98 3.89
N ALA A 542 -65.75 -15.43 3.48
CA ALA A 542 -67.03 -14.87 3.94
C ALA A 542 -67.40 -15.20 5.40
N CYS A 543 -66.61 -16.02 6.10
CA CYS A 543 -66.72 -16.15 7.56
C CYS A 543 -66.27 -14.86 8.26
N GLY A 544 -66.86 -14.57 9.42
CA GLY A 544 -66.63 -13.32 10.17
C GLY A 544 -65.19 -13.11 10.64
N ALA A 545 -64.93 -11.93 11.21
CA ALA A 545 -63.67 -11.62 11.87
C ALA A 545 -63.45 -12.52 13.10
N LEU A 546 -62.20 -12.89 13.36
CA LEU A 546 -61.82 -13.73 14.51
C LEU A 546 -61.70 -12.87 15.78
N ALA A 547 -62.83 -12.29 16.19
CA ALA A 547 -62.96 -11.33 17.30
C ALA A 547 -63.12 -12.01 18.67
N ASP A 548 -62.84 -11.25 19.72
CA ASP A 548 -63.08 -11.54 21.16
C ASP A 548 -62.42 -12.80 21.75
N PHE A 549 -61.77 -13.65 20.95
CA PHE A 549 -61.52 -15.04 21.34
C PHE A 549 -60.45 -15.31 22.43
N VAL A 550 -59.36 -14.53 22.54
CA VAL A 550 -58.21 -14.95 23.37
C VAL A 550 -57.70 -13.85 24.31
N ASN A 551 -57.64 -14.16 25.61
CA ASN A 551 -56.96 -13.35 26.63
C ASN A 551 -55.43 -13.47 26.47
N LYS A 552 -54.74 -12.33 26.30
CA LYS A 552 -53.28 -12.30 26.12
C LYS A 552 -52.50 -12.71 27.37
N GLU A 553 -53.03 -12.44 28.56
CA GLU A 553 -52.32 -12.64 29.84
C GLU A 553 -52.12 -14.11 30.26
N LEU A 554 -52.52 -15.07 29.40
CA LEU A 554 -52.46 -16.51 29.69
C LEU A 554 -51.42 -17.28 28.88
N LEU A 555 -50.91 -16.74 27.76
CA LEU A 555 -50.04 -17.46 26.83
C LEU A 555 -48.58 -16.98 26.95
N ALA A 556 -47.65 -17.88 27.25
CA ALA A 556 -46.22 -17.58 27.35
C ALA A 556 -45.37 -18.54 26.51
N SER A 557 -44.38 -17.98 25.80
CA SER A 557 -43.47 -18.68 24.88
C SER A 557 -42.04 -18.77 25.41
N THR A 558 -41.47 -19.97 25.42
CA THR A 558 -40.05 -20.21 25.73
C THR A 558 -39.39 -20.88 24.53
N PHE A 559 -38.27 -20.35 24.06
CA PHE A 559 -37.52 -20.88 22.92
C PHE A 559 -36.24 -21.56 23.42
N ARG A 560 -35.99 -22.82 23.05
CA ARG A 560 -34.72 -23.50 23.30
C ARG A 560 -33.88 -23.44 22.04
N ILE A 561 -32.95 -22.49 22.01
CA ILE A 561 -32.21 -22.08 20.81
C ILE A 561 -30.89 -22.81 20.72
N SER A 562 -30.65 -23.45 19.57
CA SER A 562 -29.39 -24.03 19.12
C SER A 562 -28.85 -23.17 17.96
N PRO A 563 -27.97 -22.20 18.21
CA PRO A 563 -27.47 -21.31 17.17
C PRO A 563 -26.38 -21.98 16.32
N SER A 564 -26.22 -21.49 15.10
CA SER A 564 -25.18 -21.89 14.15
C SER A 564 -24.80 -20.71 13.26
N PHE A 565 -23.66 -20.79 12.58
CA PHE A 565 -23.14 -19.68 11.76
C PHE A 565 -23.18 -20.05 10.27
N SER A 566 -23.54 -19.07 9.43
CA SER A 566 -23.62 -19.22 7.97
C SER A 566 -22.98 -18.01 7.29
N THR A 567 -21.89 -18.21 6.55
CA THR A 567 -21.33 -17.18 5.68
C THR A 567 -22.06 -17.18 4.33
N ARG A 568 -22.39 -15.97 3.85
CA ARG A 568 -23.07 -15.71 2.58
C ARG A 568 -22.30 -14.63 1.82
N SER A 569 -22.69 -14.37 0.56
CA SER A 569 -22.03 -13.38 -0.31
C SER A 569 -22.12 -11.93 0.20
N ASP A 570 -23.07 -11.66 1.09
CA ASP A 570 -23.40 -10.36 1.68
C ASP A 570 -22.96 -10.22 3.15
N GLY A 571 -22.49 -11.29 3.81
CA GLY A 571 -21.94 -11.23 5.17
C GLY A 571 -22.01 -12.53 5.95
N LEU A 572 -21.79 -12.43 7.27
CA LEU A 572 -21.99 -13.52 8.22
C LEU A 572 -23.40 -13.45 8.82
N TYR A 573 -24.05 -14.60 8.97
CA TYR A 573 -25.38 -14.73 9.55
C TYR A 573 -25.34 -15.65 10.77
N LEU A 574 -26.09 -15.28 11.81
CA LEU A 574 -26.47 -16.20 12.88
C LEU A 574 -27.77 -16.89 12.45
N VAL A 575 -27.78 -18.22 12.54
CA VAL A 575 -28.90 -19.09 12.15
C VAL A 575 -29.40 -19.80 13.39
N LEU A 576 -30.59 -19.41 13.84
CA LEU A 576 -31.27 -19.92 15.02
C LEU A 576 -32.13 -21.12 14.63
N ASN A 577 -31.81 -22.27 15.20
CA ASN A 577 -32.63 -23.49 15.14
C ASN A 577 -33.05 -23.89 16.57
N GLY A 578 -33.88 -24.92 16.69
CA GLY A 578 -34.23 -25.53 17.96
C GLY A 578 -35.74 -25.70 18.12
N THR A 579 -36.22 -25.63 19.35
CA THR A 579 -37.65 -25.82 19.67
C THR A 579 -38.24 -24.62 20.38
N TYR A 580 -39.56 -24.49 20.33
CA TYR A 580 -40.32 -23.55 21.16
C TYR A 580 -41.45 -24.27 21.89
N ARG A 581 -41.77 -23.76 23.07
CA ARG A 581 -42.83 -24.24 23.96
C ARG A 581 -43.84 -23.15 24.18
N LEU A 582 -45.11 -23.47 24.00
CA LEU A 582 -46.23 -22.60 24.34
C LEU A 582 -46.95 -23.16 25.55
N THR A 583 -47.09 -22.30 26.56
CA THR A 583 -47.82 -22.60 27.79
C THR A 583 -49.06 -21.71 27.88
N ALA A 584 -50.18 -22.28 28.32
CA ALA A 584 -51.44 -21.59 28.56
C ALA A 584 -51.83 -21.78 30.03
N ALA A 585 -52.01 -20.67 30.77
CA ALA A 585 -52.26 -20.67 32.21
C ALA A 585 -51.23 -21.44 33.08
N GLY A 586 -50.02 -21.69 32.54
CA GLY A 586 -48.97 -22.51 33.17
C GLY A 586 -48.96 -23.99 32.79
N VAL A 587 -49.85 -24.43 31.90
CA VAL A 587 -49.84 -25.79 31.30
C VAL A 587 -49.20 -25.72 29.91
N GLU A 588 -48.20 -26.55 29.65
CA GLU A 588 -47.61 -26.71 28.30
C GLU A 588 -48.62 -27.41 27.38
N PHE A 589 -48.95 -26.78 26.24
CA PHE A 589 -49.92 -27.31 25.26
C PHE A 589 -49.32 -27.55 23.88
N ALA A 590 -48.12 -27.04 23.63
CA ALA A 590 -47.34 -27.28 22.42
C ALA A 590 -45.84 -27.24 22.74
N HIS A 591 -45.10 -28.27 22.32
CA HIS A 591 -43.65 -28.25 22.19
C HIS A 591 -43.35 -28.61 20.73
N LEU A 592 -42.78 -27.67 19.98
CA LEU A 592 -42.66 -27.73 18.51
C LEU A 592 -41.23 -27.38 18.09
N GLU A 593 -40.76 -27.99 17.00
CA GLU A 593 -39.52 -27.58 16.31
C GLU A 593 -39.72 -26.23 15.60
N PHE A 594 -38.63 -25.49 15.37
CA PHE A 594 -38.64 -24.29 14.52
C PHE A 594 -39.08 -24.69 13.09
N PRO A 595 -40.14 -24.09 12.52
CA PRO A 595 -40.68 -24.50 11.22
C PRO A 595 -39.73 -24.17 10.06
N GLU A 596 -38.98 -23.07 10.16
CA GLU A 596 -37.83 -22.74 9.32
C GLU A 596 -36.71 -22.13 10.18
N ALA A 597 -35.47 -22.21 9.68
CA ALA A 597 -34.30 -21.70 10.38
C ALA A 597 -34.24 -20.15 10.33
N VAL A 598 -34.36 -19.50 11.49
CA VAL A 598 -34.41 -18.03 11.57
C VAL A 598 -33.00 -17.46 11.45
N ALA A 599 -32.69 -16.81 10.33
CA ALA A 599 -31.35 -16.31 10.03
C ALA A 599 -31.31 -14.77 9.91
N PHE A 600 -30.43 -14.12 10.68
CA PHE A 600 -30.22 -12.67 10.63
C PHE A 600 -28.74 -12.32 10.44
N PRO A 601 -28.41 -11.21 9.75
CA PRO A 601 -27.03 -10.80 9.52
C PRO A 601 -26.38 -10.33 10.82
N LEU A 602 -25.09 -10.61 10.98
CA LEU A 602 -24.25 -10.14 12.08
C LEU A 602 -23.37 -8.98 11.61
N PRO A 603 -23.65 -7.74 12.02
CA PRO A 603 -22.71 -6.64 11.82
C PRO A 603 -21.44 -6.88 12.64
N ASP A 604 -20.27 -6.58 12.06
CA ASP A 604 -18.97 -6.60 12.76
C ASP A 604 -18.98 -5.75 14.06
N SER A 605 -19.88 -4.77 14.14
CA SER A 605 -20.08 -3.89 15.30
C SER A 605 -21.10 -4.40 16.34
N LEU A 606 -21.56 -5.65 16.29
CA LEU A 606 -22.46 -6.21 17.29
C LEU A 606 -21.69 -6.74 18.51
N SER A 607 -22.12 -6.37 19.72
CA SER A 607 -21.52 -6.83 20.98
C SER A 607 -22.34 -7.92 21.68
N MET A 608 -21.72 -8.64 22.62
CA MET A 608 -22.41 -9.69 23.41
C MET A 608 -23.64 -9.18 24.17
N GLN A 609 -23.66 -7.91 24.60
CA GLN A 609 -24.82 -7.32 25.30
C GLN A 609 -25.96 -6.96 24.35
N ALA A 610 -25.67 -6.68 23.08
CA ALA A 610 -26.67 -6.34 22.06
C ALA A 610 -27.27 -7.58 21.37
N LEU A 611 -26.54 -8.71 21.36
CA LEU A 611 -26.95 -9.95 20.71
C LEU A 611 -28.33 -10.50 21.15
N PRO A 612 -28.73 -10.47 22.44
CA PRO A 612 -30.09 -10.86 22.85
C PRO A 612 -31.21 -10.03 22.24
N ALA A 613 -30.99 -8.73 22.01
CA ALA A 613 -31.98 -7.87 21.34
C ALA A 613 -32.11 -8.25 19.86
N ALA A 614 -30.98 -8.44 19.16
CA ALA A 614 -31.00 -8.89 17.76
C ALA A 614 -31.67 -10.27 17.57
N ILE A 615 -31.51 -11.19 18.52
CA ILE A 615 -32.24 -12.47 18.56
C ILE A 615 -33.75 -12.24 18.75
N THR A 616 -34.14 -11.31 19.61
CA THR A 616 -35.56 -10.95 19.86
C THR A 616 -36.21 -10.40 18.59
N ASP A 617 -35.54 -9.44 17.93
CA ASP A 617 -36.02 -8.83 16.68
C ASP A 617 -36.10 -9.85 15.53
N ALA A 618 -35.15 -10.79 15.45
CA ALA A 618 -35.16 -11.87 14.45
C ALA A 618 -36.31 -12.87 14.66
N LEU A 619 -36.59 -13.25 15.91
CA LEU A 619 -37.74 -14.11 16.23
C LEU A 619 -39.07 -13.38 15.96
N ALA A 620 -39.17 -12.09 16.31
CA ALA A 620 -40.34 -11.26 16.00
C ALA A 620 -40.57 -11.13 14.48
N GLY A 621 -39.51 -10.94 13.69
CA GLY A 621 -39.57 -10.91 12.23
C GLY A 621 -40.01 -12.24 11.59
N ALA A 622 -39.86 -13.36 12.30
CA ALA A 622 -40.29 -14.70 11.87
C ALA A 622 -41.65 -15.15 12.44
N ALA A 623 -42.36 -14.28 13.17
CA ALA A 623 -43.60 -14.59 13.89
C ALA A 623 -44.65 -15.36 13.07
N GLU A 624 -44.89 -14.96 11.82
CA GLU A 624 -45.87 -15.58 10.92
C GLU A 624 -45.52 -17.05 10.59
N SER A 625 -44.22 -17.37 10.49
CA SER A 625 -43.75 -18.74 10.27
C SER A 625 -43.97 -19.61 11.51
N PHE A 626 -43.61 -19.12 12.70
CA PHE A 626 -43.88 -19.82 13.97
C PHE A 626 -45.38 -20.08 14.18
N VAL A 627 -46.24 -19.10 13.91
CA VAL A 627 -47.69 -19.27 14.01
C VAL A 627 -48.22 -20.28 12.98
N THR A 628 -47.70 -20.27 11.75
CA THR A 628 -48.05 -21.28 10.75
C THR A 628 -47.61 -22.68 11.18
N GLY A 629 -46.43 -22.82 11.79
CA GLY A 629 -45.94 -24.07 12.38
C GLY A 629 -46.84 -24.60 13.52
N LEU A 630 -47.35 -23.71 14.38
CA LEU A 630 -48.36 -24.05 15.38
C LEU A 630 -49.66 -24.51 14.71
N MET A 631 -50.18 -23.74 13.76
CA MET A 631 -51.47 -24.00 13.11
C MET A 631 -51.49 -25.32 12.31
N ASN A 632 -50.35 -25.73 11.76
CA ASN A 632 -50.19 -27.02 11.07
C ASN A 632 -50.14 -28.22 12.05
N ASN A 633 -50.00 -28.02 13.36
CA ASN A 633 -50.07 -29.09 14.35
C ASN A 633 -51.50 -29.21 14.93
N SER A 634 -52.26 -30.17 14.43
CA SER A 634 -53.67 -30.38 14.80
C SER A 634 -53.90 -30.75 16.27
N GLU A 635 -52.94 -31.38 16.94
CA GLU A 635 -53.00 -31.73 18.37
C GLU A 635 -52.76 -30.49 19.25
N ALA A 636 -51.75 -29.69 18.91
CA ALA A 636 -51.47 -28.41 19.56
C ALA A 636 -52.64 -27.43 19.38
N VAL A 637 -53.21 -27.32 18.18
CA VAL A 637 -54.40 -26.50 17.90
C VAL A 637 -55.63 -27.01 18.66
N ALA A 638 -55.89 -28.32 18.69
CA ALA A 638 -57.00 -28.88 19.46
C ALA A 638 -56.87 -28.60 20.97
N THR A 639 -55.65 -28.71 21.52
CA THR A 639 -55.36 -28.46 22.93
C THR A 639 -55.43 -26.97 23.26
N PHE A 640 -54.89 -26.10 22.40
CA PHE A 640 -55.04 -24.64 22.49
C PHE A 640 -56.51 -24.22 22.51
N LEU A 641 -57.32 -24.74 21.59
CA LEU A 641 -58.75 -24.45 21.55
C LEU A 641 -59.49 -24.98 22.79
N ALA A 642 -59.15 -26.18 23.28
CA ALA A 642 -59.74 -26.72 24.51
C ALA A 642 -59.42 -25.84 25.73
N LEU A 643 -58.17 -25.38 25.88
CA LEU A 643 -57.73 -24.56 27.00
C LEU A 643 -58.27 -23.11 26.93
N MET A 644 -58.30 -22.50 25.74
CA MET A 644 -58.67 -21.09 25.60
C MET A 644 -60.18 -20.87 25.35
N ALA A 645 -60.90 -21.86 24.78
CA ALA A 645 -62.34 -21.75 24.49
C ALA A 645 -63.24 -22.55 25.44
N GLY A 646 -62.72 -23.59 26.10
CA GLY A 646 -63.50 -24.56 26.85
C GLY A 646 -64.69 -25.09 26.03
N LYS A 647 -65.91 -24.81 26.50
CA LYS A 647 -67.17 -25.27 25.87
C LYS A 647 -67.41 -24.72 24.45
N GLN A 648 -66.68 -23.68 24.01
CA GLN A 648 -66.82 -23.12 22.66
C GLN A 648 -65.80 -23.65 21.65
N ALA A 649 -64.88 -24.55 22.04
CA ALA A 649 -63.76 -25.01 21.21
C ALA A 649 -64.17 -25.47 19.79
N ALA A 650 -65.28 -26.22 19.69
CA ALA A 650 -65.81 -26.69 18.41
C ALA A 650 -66.25 -25.56 17.45
N GLN A 651 -66.73 -24.43 17.97
CA GLN A 651 -67.15 -23.28 17.15
C GLN A 651 -65.95 -22.51 16.59
N TYR A 652 -64.88 -22.38 17.39
CA TYR A 652 -63.63 -21.76 16.94
C TYR A 652 -62.82 -22.67 16.01
N ALA A 653 -62.84 -24.00 16.22
CA ALA A 653 -62.31 -24.98 15.26
C ALA A 653 -62.94 -24.82 13.87
N LEU A 654 -64.27 -24.79 13.79
CA LEU A 654 -65.00 -24.53 12.54
C LEU A 654 -64.64 -23.17 11.92
N SER A 655 -64.39 -22.16 12.74
CA SER A 655 -64.02 -20.81 12.28
C SER A 655 -62.61 -20.76 11.69
N LEU A 656 -61.63 -21.45 12.29
CA LEU A 656 -60.26 -21.57 11.78
C LEU A 656 -60.21 -22.37 10.48
N VAL A 657 -60.95 -23.48 10.38
CA VAL A 657 -61.12 -24.24 9.13
C VAL A 657 -61.77 -23.36 8.04
N CYS A 658 -62.80 -22.58 8.35
CA CYS A 658 -63.42 -21.63 7.40
C CYS A 658 -62.50 -20.45 6.97
N LYS A 659 -61.43 -20.19 7.73
CA LYS A 659 -60.39 -19.21 7.39
C LYS A 659 -59.19 -19.83 6.67
N GLY A 660 -59.19 -21.15 6.46
CA GLY A 660 -58.08 -21.87 5.83
C GLY A 660 -56.83 -21.93 6.70
N LEU A 661 -56.98 -21.87 8.03
CA LEU A 661 -55.88 -21.90 8.99
C LEU A 661 -55.68 -23.25 9.68
N ALA A 662 -56.57 -24.21 9.47
CA ALA A 662 -56.42 -25.58 9.94
C ALA A 662 -57.04 -26.53 8.92
N ASP A 663 -56.39 -27.67 8.68
CA ASP A 663 -56.96 -28.72 7.85
C ASP A 663 -58.25 -29.28 8.44
N GLY A 664 -59.15 -29.79 7.59
CA GLY A 664 -60.49 -30.26 7.96
C GLY A 664 -60.55 -31.49 8.90
N ALA A 665 -59.44 -31.89 9.50
CA ALA A 665 -59.29 -33.03 10.39
C ALA A 665 -59.49 -32.71 11.89
N VAL A 666 -60.03 -31.53 12.25
CA VAL A 666 -60.23 -31.09 13.66
C VAL A 666 -61.39 -31.82 14.37
N SER A 667 -61.44 -33.15 14.26
CA SER A 667 -62.40 -34.01 14.99
C SER A 667 -62.00 -34.26 16.45
N ALA A 668 -60.71 -34.07 16.79
CA ALA A 668 -60.15 -34.37 18.12
C ALA A 668 -60.51 -33.32 19.20
N ALA A 669 -60.72 -32.05 18.81
CA ALA A 669 -61.03 -30.97 19.74
C ALA A 669 -62.32 -31.20 20.55
N THR A 670 -63.25 -32.00 20.00
CA THR A 670 -64.51 -32.40 20.64
C THR A 670 -64.34 -33.36 21.82
N GLU A 671 -63.26 -34.16 21.85
CA GLU A 671 -63.00 -35.12 22.94
C GLU A 671 -62.03 -34.53 23.98
N ALA A 672 -60.97 -33.83 23.55
CA ALA A 672 -59.99 -33.22 24.45
C ALA A 672 -60.61 -32.22 25.45
N GLY A 673 -61.58 -31.41 25.00
CA GLY A 673 -62.24 -30.39 25.81
C GLY A 673 -63.10 -30.93 26.98
N ALA A 674 -63.50 -32.21 26.93
CA ALA A 674 -64.27 -32.83 28.02
C ALA A 674 -63.39 -33.18 29.24
N THR A 675 -62.16 -33.62 28.98
CA THR A 675 -61.24 -34.13 30.03
C THR A 675 -60.59 -33.00 30.82
N ALA A 676 -60.17 -31.92 30.16
CA ALA A 676 -59.52 -30.78 30.81
C ALA A 676 -60.44 -30.04 31.81
N LEU A 677 -61.74 -29.95 31.51
CA LEU A 677 -62.70 -29.20 32.33
C LEU A 677 -63.00 -29.86 33.69
N ALA A 678 -62.55 -31.10 33.92
CA ALA A 678 -62.67 -31.78 35.21
C ALA A 678 -61.60 -31.33 36.24
N ALA A 679 -60.54 -30.64 35.81
CA ALA A 679 -59.37 -30.32 36.66
C ALA A 679 -59.38 -28.90 37.27
N ALA A 680 -60.22 -27.98 36.77
CA ALA A 680 -60.20 -26.57 37.16
C ALA A 680 -61.61 -26.03 37.50
N GLY A 681 -61.87 -25.69 38.77
CA GLY A 681 -63.21 -25.34 39.26
C GLY A 681 -63.36 -23.92 39.86
N GLY A 682 -64.15 -23.07 39.20
CA GLY A 682 -64.79 -21.85 39.76
C GLY A 682 -63.92 -20.58 39.86
N VAL A 683 -64.46 -19.34 39.94
CA VAL A 683 -65.86 -18.83 39.96
C VAL A 683 -65.96 -17.41 39.32
N ILE A 684 -67.18 -17.02 38.85
CA ILE A 684 -67.70 -15.75 38.24
C ILE A 684 -67.37 -14.44 39.05
N SER A 685 -67.30 -13.17 38.59
CA SER A 685 -67.76 -12.31 37.43
C SER A 685 -66.81 -11.09 37.21
N ALA A 686 -66.74 -10.27 36.14
CA ALA A 686 -67.52 -9.97 34.89
C ALA A 686 -68.58 -8.81 34.90
N LEU A 687 -68.32 -7.62 34.27
CA LEU A 687 -69.34 -6.61 33.81
C LEU A 687 -68.83 -5.43 32.89
N SER A 688 -69.40 -5.29 31.66
CA SER A 688 -69.80 -4.07 30.88
C SER A 688 -68.85 -2.99 30.20
N ILE A 689 -69.09 -2.79 28.88
CA ILE A 689 -69.31 -1.51 28.09
C ILE A 689 -68.18 -0.76 27.28
N ALA A 690 -68.27 -0.90 25.94
CA ALA A 690 -68.24 0.08 24.80
C ALA A 690 -67.09 1.09 24.45
N ALA A 691 -66.31 0.73 23.40
CA ALA A 691 -66.31 1.32 22.03
C ALA A 691 -65.55 2.63 21.58
N VAL A 692 -65.09 2.57 20.29
CA VAL A 692 -64.74 3.63 19.29
C VAL A 692 -63.36 4.37 19.32
N GLY A 693 -62.40 3.87 18.51
CA GLY A 693 -61.82 4.58 17.35
C GLY A 693 -60.68 5.64 17.46
N GLY A 694 -59.78 5.67 16.46
CA GLY A 694 -59.17 6.91 15.94
C GLY A 694 -57.63 7.12 16.00
N ALA A 695 -56.92 6.68 14.95
CA ALA A 695 -55.65 7.16 14.36
C ALA A 695 -54.55 7.94 15.18
N VAL A 696 -53.34 7.38 15.11
CA VAL A 696 -51.95 7.93 15.22
C VAL A 696 -51.65 9.41 15.51
N SER A 697 -50.72 9.62 16.46
CA SER A 697 -49.51 10.45 16.29
C SER A 697 -48.38 9.98 17.25
N HIS A 698 -47.14 10.45 17.10
CA HIS A 698 -45.98 10.10 17.96
C HIS A 698 -45.66 11.20 19.00
N SER A 699 -45.20 10.81 20.20
CA SER A 699 -44.63 11.72 21.21
C SER A 699 -43.64 11.01 22.15
N THR A 700 -42.75 11.78 22.79
CA THR A 700 -41.65 11.31 23.65
C THR A 700 -42.07 10.90 25.09
N SER A 701 -41.19 10.20 25.81
CA SER A 701 -41.44 9.43 27.06
C SER A 701 -41.23 10.18 28.39
N LYS A 702 -41.93 9.75 29.46
CA LYS A 702 -41.83 10.23 30.88
C LYS A 702 -42.53 9.28 31.89
N SER A 703 -41.93 8.97 33.04
CA SER A 703 -42.44 8.08 34.09
C SER A 703 -43.82 8.48 34.64
N CYS A 704 -44.84 7.62 34.48
CA CYS A 704 -46.21 7.89 34.96
C CYS A 704 -47.04 6.62 35.31
N PHE A 705 -48.22 6.85 35.91
CA PHE A 705 -49.29 5.87 36.15
C PHE A 705 -50.57 6.21 35.37
N ILE A 706 -51.54 5.28 35.31
CA ILE A 706 -52.88 5.51 34.73
C ILE A 706 -53.86 6.17 35.73
N ALA A 707 -54.96 6.72 35.19
CA ALA A 707 -56.15 7.06 35.98
C ALA A 707 -56.67 5.87 36.82
N GLY A 708 -57.21 6.17 37.99
CA GLY A 708 -57.71 5.20 38.96
C GLY A 708 -56.62 4.52 39.79
N THR A 709 -55.34 4.89 39.65
CA THR A 709 -54.26 4.45 40.57
C THR A 709 -54.51 5.07 41.95
N LEU A 710 -54.54 4.25 43.01
CA LEU A 710 -54.84 4.75 44.35
C LEU A 710 -53.59 5.33 45.02
N VAL A 711 -53.71 6.57 45.48
CA VAL A 711 -52.65 7.35 46.11
C VAL A 711 -53.05 7.68 47.55
N THR A 712 -52.10 7.51 48.48
CA THR A 712 -52.33 7.70 49.92
C THR A 712 -51.95 9.11 50.37
N LEU A 713 -52.93 9.82 50.92
CA LEU A 713 -52.76 11.12 51.58
C LEU A 713 -52.11 10.97 52.96
N ALA A 714 -51.56 12.05 53.51
CA ALA A 714 -50.84 12.08 54.78
C ALA A 714 -51.72 11.79 56.03
N ASP A 715 -53.05 11.80 55.90
CA ASP A 715 -54.01 11.36 56.92
C ASP A 715 -54.37 9.86 56.81
N GLY A 716 -53.82 9.16 55.80
CA GLY A 716 -54.07 7.76 55.49
C GLY A 716 -55.23 7.52 54.53
N VAL A 717 -55.96 8.55 54.09
CA VAL A 717 -57.05 8.40 53.11
C VAL A 717 -56.48 8.09 51.72
N GLN A 718 -57.08 7.13 51.02
CA GLN A 718 -56.73 6.81 49.63
C GLN A 718 -57.70 7.49 48.65
N CYS A 719 -57.16 8.04 47.58
CA CYS A 719 -57.92 8.67 46.50
C CYS A 719 -57.32 8.34 45.12
N PRO A 720 -58.07 8.44 44.01
CA PRO A 720 -57.54 8.26 42.66
C PRO A 720 -56.52 9.36 42.30
N ILE A 721 -55.43 8.98 41.64
CA ILE A 721 -54.32 9.86 41.26
C ILE A 721 -54.76 11.11 40.46
N GLU A 722 -55.81 10.99 39.66
CA GLU A 722 -56.42 12.07 38.87
C GLU A 722 -57.27 13.06 39.68
N SER A 723 -57.55 12.75 40.95
CA SER A 723 -58.31 13.61 41.87
C SER A 723 -57.41 14.44 42.81
N VAL A 724 -56.12 14.11 42.89
CA VAL A 724 -55.15 14.79 43.75
C VAL A 724 -54.77 16.15 43.15
N CYS A 725 -54.80 17.19 43.98
CA CYS A 725 -54.59 18.58 43.58
C CYS A 725 -53.27 19.17 44.11
N PRO A 726 -52.66 20.15 43.42
CA PRO A 726 -51.53 20.90 43.96
C PRO A 726 -51.89 21.60 45.28
N GLY A 727 -51.11 21.33 46.32
CA GLY A 727 -51.38 21.73 47.71
C GLY A 727 -51.76 20.58 48.64
N ASP A 728 -52.24 19.46 48.11
CA ASP A 728 -52.47 18.23 48.88
C ASP A 728 -51.15 17.66 49.41
N VAL A 729 -51.21 16.77 50.40
CA VAL A 729 -50.04 16.19 51.06
C VAL A 729 -50.15 14.67 51.06
N LEU A 730 -49.15 14.01 50.47
CA LEU A 730 -49.06 12.57 50.32
C LEU A 730 -48.20 11.95 51.42
N LEU A 731 -48.48 10.69 51.75
CA LEU A 731 -47.62 9.88 52.60
C LEU A 731 -46.47 9.28 51.78
N GLY A 732 -45.23 9.50 52.21
CA GLY A 732 -44.02 8.95 51.59
C GLY A 732 -43.28 7.94 52.48
N ALA A 733 -42.06 7.58 52.08
CA ALA A 733 -41.16 6.73 52.83
C ALA A 733 -40.90 7.26 54.26
N ASP A 734 -40.72 6.35 55.21
CA ASP A 734 -40.41 6.63 56.62
C ASP A 734 -41.41 7.55 57.35
N GLY A 735 -42.63 7.69 56.83
CA GLY A 735 -43.66 8.59 57.36
C GLY A 735 -43.47 10.04 56.93
N ALA A 736 -42.69 10.33 55.88
CA ALA A 736 -42.57 11.67 55.31
C ALA A 736 -43.93 12.18 54.79
N HIS A 737 -44.16 13.48 54.95
CA HIS A 737 -45.35 14.18 54.45
C HIS A 737 -44.91 15.07 53.29
N ASN A 738 -45.14 14.62 52.05
CA ASN A 738 -44.66 15.29 50.84
C ASN A 738 -45.83 16.04 50.17
N ARG A 739 -45.72 17.36 50.01
CA ARG A 739 -46.75 18.19 49.37
C ARG A 739 -46.65 18.15 47.85
N VAL A 740 -47.80 18.04 47.19
CA VAL A 740 -47.94 18.13 45.73
C VAL A 740 -47.71 19.57 45.30
N LEU A 741 -46.61 19.80 44.59
CA LEU A 741 -46.26 21.08 43.97
C LEU A 741 -46.89 21.24 42.57
N GLY A 742 -47.18 20.13 41.90
CA GLY A 742 -47.77 20.10 40.57
C GLY A 742 -48.09 18.68 40.09
N LEU A 743 -48.72 18.61 38.91
CA LEU A 743 -49.06 17.38 38.21
C LEU A 743 -48.31 17.35 36.88
N ASP A 744 -47.65 16.24 36.56
CA ASP A 744 -47.23 15.93 35.20
C ASP A 744 -48.28 14.99 34.59
N SER A 745 -48.73 15.30 33.37
CA SER A 745 -49.85 14.58 32.75
C SER A 745 -49.61 14.36 31.25
N PRO A 746 -48.59 13.56 30.88
CA PRO A 746 -48.32 13.20 29.50
C PRO A 746 -49.28 12.08 29.02
N ARG A 747 -49.33 11.87 27.71
CA ARG A 747 -50.01 10.71 27.11
C ARG A 747 -49.06 9.50 27.06
N LEU A 748 -49.63 8.30 26.96
CA LEU A 748 -48.85 7.07 26.86
C LEU A 748 -47.92 7.03 25.63
N GLY A 749 -48.39 7.49 24.47
CA GLY A 749 -47.62 7.44 23.22
C GLY A 749 -47.39 6.01 22.75
N SER A 750 -46.18 5.69 22.28
CA SER A 750 -45.80 4.35 21.82
C SER A 750 -45.38 3.38 22.94
N ARG A 751 -45.53 3.78 24.20
CA ARG A 751 -45.03 3.03 25.37
C ARG A 751 -46.00 1.94 25.82
N HIS A 752 -45.46 0.96 26.52
CA HIS A 752 -46.23 -0.08 27.20
C HIS A 752 -46.58 0.33 28.63
N LEU A 753 -47.72 -0.17 29.10
CA LEU A 753 -48.06 -0.24 30.53
C LEU A 753 -47.67 -1.61 31.07
N TYR A 754 -47.33 -1.66 32.35
CA TYR A 754 -46.86 -2.85 33.05
C TYR A 754 -47.77 -3.19 34.23
N ALA A 755 -47.94 -4.48 34.47
CA ALA A 755 -48.62 -5.03 35.65
C ALA A 755 -47.62 -5.75 36.55
N LEU A 756 -47.73 -5.52 37.85
CA LEU A 756 -46.99 -6.27 38.86
C LEU A 756 -47.87 -7.42 39.39
N ASN A 757 -47.33 -8.63 39.48
CA ASN A 757 -47.96 -9.79 40.10
C ASN A 757 -49.35 -10.19 39.54
N ARG A 758 -49.53 -10.13 38.21
CA ARG A 758 -50.82 -10.34 37.53
C ARG A 758 -51.94 -9.40 38.02
N GLY A 759 -51.57 -8.22 38.53
CA GLY A 759 -52.51 -7.13 38.77
C GLY A 759 -52.94 -6.43 37.47
N ARG A 760 -53.58 -5.27 37.60
CA ARG A 760 -53.84 -4.41 36.43
C ARG A 760 -52.55 -3.84 35.84
N HIS A 761 -52.54 -3.61 34.53
CA HIS A 761 -51.50 -2.84 33.85
C HIS A 761 -51.68 -1.35 34.18
N PHE A 762 -50.75 -0.74 34.93
CA PHE A 762 -50.99 0.58 35.56
C PHE A 762 -49.82 1.58 35.53
N VAL A 763 -48.59 1.13 35.24
CA VAL A 763 -47.35 1.94 35.32
C VAL A 763 -46.52 1.83 34.04
N THR A 764 -45.68 2.82 33.72
CA THR A 764 -44.74 2.74 32.58
C THR A 764 -43.36 2.22 33.01
N ALA A 765 -42.57 1.66 32.08
CA ALA A 765 -41.31 0.94 32.38
C ALA A 765 -40.30 1.73 33.22
N GLU A 766 -40.23 3.03 32.96
CA GLU A 766 -39.24 3.94 33.51
C GLU A 766 -39.51 4.35 34.98
N HIS A 767 -40.67 3.98 35.56
CA HIS A 767 -41.05 4.41 36.91
C HIS A 767 -40.37 3.58 38.03
N PRO A 768 -39.70 4.22 39.02
CA PRO A 768 -39.02 3.50 40.09
C PRO A 768 -39.92 3.10 41.26
N PHE A 769 -39.73 1.86 41.73
CA PHE A 769 -40.34 1.27 42.92
C PHE A 769 -39.27 1.01 43.99
N MET A 770 -39.60 1.12 45.28
CA MET A 770 -38.69 0.78 46.36
C MET A 770 -38.68 -0.73 46.61
N THR A 771 -37.49 -1.30 46.68
CA THR A 771 -37.24 -2.70 47.06
C THR A 771 -36.33 -2.77 48.28
N ARG A 772 -36.14 -3.97 48.86
CA ARG A 772 -35.07 -4.19 49.86
C ARG A 772 -33.64 -3.96 49.34
N ALA A 773 -33.42 -3.90 48.03
CA ALA A 773 -32.12 -3.57 47.44
C ALA A 773 -31.95 -2.07 47.13
N GLY A 774 -32.97 -1.25 47.37
CA GLY A 774 -33.04 0.16 46.96
C GLY A 774 -34.08 0.39 45.86
N TRP A 775 -33.99 1.52 45.17
CA TRP A 775 -34.89 1.86 44.07
C TRP A 775 -34.60 1.01 42.83
N CYS A 776 -35.64 0.42 42.24
CA CYS A 776 -35.53 -0.37 41.02
C CYS A 776 -36.63 0.01 40.01
N ALA A 777 -36.33 -0.05 38.71
CA ALA A 777 -37.27 0.23 37.62
C ALA A 777 -37.10 -0.77 36.45
N LEU A 778 -38.04 -0.82 35.52
CA LEU A 778 -38.05 -1.80 34.43
C LEU A 778 -37.19 -1.36 33.23
N ASP A 779 -37.09 -0.05 32.97
CA ASP A 779 -35.98 0.55 32.23
C ASP A 779 -35.20 1.53 33.14
N PRO A 780 -34.19 1.05 33.89
CA PRO A 780 -33.34 1.89 34.75
C PRO A 780 -32.52 2.92 33.98
N LEU A 781 -32.29 2.71 32.69
CA LEU A 781 -31.61 3.68 31.84
C LEU A 781 -32.57 4.80 31.47
N ALA A 782 -33.87 4.55 31.28
CA ALA A 782 -34.88 5.59 31.16
C ALA A 782 -35.06 6.34 32.48
N THR A 783 -35.13 5.64 33.62
CA THR A 783 -35.20 6.30 34.92
C THR A 783 -33.98 7.19 35.18
N ARG A 784 -32.76 6.74 34.86
CA ARG A 784 -31.56 7.60 34.94
C ARG A 784 -31.50 8.71 33.89
N ARG A 785 -32.19 8.57 32.75
CA ARG A 785 -32.42 9.65 31.77
C ARG A 785 -33.49 10.67 32.20
N GLU A 786 -34.27 10.36 33.25
CA GLU A 786 -35.33 11.23 33.78
C GLU A 786 -35.02 11.79 35.18
N ILE A 787 -34.31 11.02 36.01
CA ILE A 787 -33.93 11.30 37.41
C ILE A 787 -32.43 10.95 37.59
N PRO A 788 -31.49 11.80 37.12
CA PRO A 788 -30.07 11.42 37.01
C PRO A 788 -29.32 11.28 38.34
N GLY A 789 -29.94 11.70 39.46
CA GLY A 789 -29.40 11.52 40.82
C GLY A 789 -29.87 10.24 41.51
N LEU A 790 -30.92 9.57 41.02
CA LEU A 790 -31.51 8.41 41.68
C LEU A 790 -30.73 7.13 41.35
N ALA A 791 -30.25 6.43 42.39
CA ALA A 791 -29.55 5.16 42.26
C ALA A 791 -30.55 4.03 41.95
N VAL A 792 -30.87 3.85 40.66
CA VAL A 792 -31.89 2.88 40.20
C VAL A 792 -31.28 1.62 39.60
N GLY A 793 -31.57 0.48 40.24
CA GLY A 793 -31.30 -0.88 39.75
C GLY A 793 -32.40 -1.39 38.80
N LEU A 794 -32.19 -2.58 38.22
CA LEU A 794 -33.22 -3.26 37.43
C LEU A 794 -34.23 -3.92 38.36
N LEU A 795 -35.52 -3.62 38.14
CA LEU A 795 -36.64 -4.29 38.81
C LEU A 795 -36.96 -5.58 38.07
N GLN A 796 -36.89 -6.71 38.75
CA GLN A 796 -36.97 -8.05 38.17
C GLN A 796 -37.73 -9.04 39.07
N ALA A 797 -38.07 -10.21 38.51
CA ALA A 797 -38.68 -11.26 39.31
C ALA A 797 -37.72 -11.76 40.41
N GLY A 798 -38.23 -11.85 41.64
CA GLY A 798 -37.49 -12.09 42.87
C GLY A 798 -37.35 -10.87 43.78
N ASP A 799 -37.54 -9.65 43.26
CA ASP A 799 -37.37 -8.43 44.06
C ASP A 799 -38.46 -8.24 45.12
N LEU A 800 -38.06 -7.84 46.33
CA LEU A 800 -38.95 -7.63 47.46
C LEU A 800 -39.41 -6.16 47.53
N LEU A 801 -40.52 -5.85 46.87
CA LEU A 801 -41.15 -4.52 46.80
C LEU A 801 -41.71 -4.08 48.15
N CYS A 802 -41.45 -2.84 48.58
CA CYS A 802 -41.94 -2.29 49.84
C CYS A 802 -43.40 -1.81 49.74
N ARG A 803 -44.21 -2.14 50.76
CA ARG A 803 -45.63 -1.79 50.87
C ARG A 803 -45.89 -0.74 51.96
N GLN A 804 -47.04 -0.06 51.85
CA GLN A 804 -47.50 0.95 52.83
C GLN A 804 -47.67 0.41 54.26
N ASP A 805 -48.01 -0.86 54.43
CA ASP A 805 -48.19 -1.52 55.73
C ASP A 805 -46.86 -1.99 56.37
N GLY A 806 -45.72 -1.65 55.76
CA GLY A 806 -44.39 -2.10 56.18
C GLY A 806 -44.07 -3.55 55.79
N SER A 807 -44.97 -4.25 55.10
CA SER A 807 -44.68 -5.56 54.51
C SER A 807 -43.81 -5.43 53.25
N VAL A 808 -43.32 -6.57 52.76
CA VAL A 808 -42.73 -6.67 51.42
C VAL A 808 -43.48 -7.67 50.57
N THR A 809 -43.73 -7.30 49.32
CA THR A 809 -44.34 -8.16 48.30
C THR A 809 -43.28 -8.58 47.30
N GLU A 810 -43.03 -9.88 47.19
CA GLU A 810 -42.16 -10.44 46.16
C GLU A 810 -42.75 -10.19 44.76
N LEU A 811 -41.99 -9.58 43.86
CA LEU A 811 -42.32 -9.50 42.44
C LEU A 811 -42.08 -10.87 41.80
N ARG A 812 -43.15 -11.57 41.45
CA ARG A 812 -43.13 -12.93 40.90
C ARG A 812 -43.42 -12.97 39.40
N THR A 813 -44.20 -12.00 38.92
CA THR A 813 -44.55 -11.88 37.50
C THR A 813 -44.66 -10.40 37.14
N LEU A 814 -44.22 -10.11 35.92
CA LEU A 814 -44.35 -8.84 35.24
C LEU A 814 -44.96 -9.13 33.88
N THR A 815 -45.94 -8.35 33.45
CA THR A 815 -46.47 -8.41 32.08
C THR A 815 -46.53 -7.01 31.49
N ALA A 816 -46.31 -6.90 30.18
CA ALA A 816 -46.41 -5.65 29.43
C ALA A 816 -47.65 -5.65 28.53
N THR A 817 -48.25 -4.48 28.31
CA THR A 817 -49.35 -4.32 27.35
C THR A 817 -49.30 -2.99 26.62
N ARG A 818 -49.82 -2.94 25.40
CA ARG A 818 -50.06 -1.70 24.66
C ARG A 818 -51.49 -1.24 24.90
N ALA A 819 -51.66 0.00 25.38
CA ALA A 819 -52.95 0.67 25.47
C ALA A 819 -53.05 1.79 24.41
N ASP A 820 -54.16 2.53 24.39
CA ASP A 820 -54.33 3.67 23.47
C ASP A 820 -53.20 4.69 23.67
N ALA A 821 -52.50 5.06 22.60
CA ALA A 821 -51.43 6.06 22.64
C ALA A 821 -51.90 7.43 23.17
N ARG A 822 -53.21 7.71 23.09
CA ARG A 822 -53.86 8.91 23.60
C ARG A 822 -54.16 8.84 25.11
N LEU A 823 -54.04 7.67 25.74
CA LEU A 823 -54.36 7.44 27.15
C LEU A 823 -53.65 8.45 28.04
N GLN A 824 -54.43 9.09 28.92
CA GLN A 824 -53.92 10.07 29.86
C GLN A 824 -53.21 9.37 31.02
N LEU A 825 -51.95 9.73 31.24
CA LEU A 825 -51.18 9.29 32.39
C LEU A 825 -50.98 10.45 33.38
N TYR A 826 -50.55 10.12 34.59
CA TYR A 826 -50.39 11.02 35.72
C TYR A 826 -49.09 10.69 36.49
N ASN A 827 -48.38 11.73 36.93
CA ASN A 827 -47.37 11.68 37.97
C ASN A 827 -47.39 13.01 38.74
N PHE A 828 -46.78 13.04 39.93
CA PHE A 828 -46.67 14.25 40.72
C PHE A 828 -45.35 14.99 40.46
N VAL A 829 -45.30 16.23 40.93
CA VAL A 829 -44.07 16.89 41.40
C VAL A 829 -44.28 17.11 42.89
N LEU A 830 -43.37 16.61 43.74
CA LEU A 830 -43.48 16.66 45.20
C LEU A 830 -42.33 17.48 45.80
N ASP A 831 -42.50 18.00 47.01
CA ASP A 831 -41.39 18.36 47.89
C ASP A 831 -40.93 17.16 48.76
N GLY A 832 -40.20 17.45 49.84
CA GLY A 832 -39.78 16.46 50.84
C GLY A 832 -38.79 15.43 50.29
N ASN A 833 -39.13 14.13 50.40
CA ASN A 833 -38.29 13.02 49.90
C ASN A 833 -38.79 12.43 48.57
N HIS A 834 -39.66 13.14 47.85
CA HIS A 834 -40.17 12.84 46.49
C HIS A 834 -40.83 11.46 46.30
N SER A 835 -41.04 10.69 47.38
CA SER A 835 -41.67 9.37 47.37
C SER A 835 -43.15 9.43 47.76
N TYR A 836 -43.93 8.46 47.30
CA TYR A 836 -45.34 8.31 47.66
C TYR A 836 -45.81 6.85 47.51
N TYR A 837 -47.01 6.54 47.97
CA TYR A 837 -47.62 5.22 47.75
C TYR A 837 -48.59 5.24 46.56
N ALA A 838 -48.42 4.30 45.63
CA ALA A 838 -49.28 4.09 44.46
C ALA A 838 -49.71 2.61 44.38
N ASP A 839 -51.03 2.35 44.37
CA ASP A 839 -51.61 0.99 44.56
C ASP A 839 -50.99 0.22 45.75
N GLY A 840 -50.65 0.96 46.81
CA GLY A 840 -50.03 0.46 48.04
C GLY A 840 -48.54 0.12 47.95
N TYR A 841 -47.87 0.33 46.80
CA TYR A 841 -46.42 0.20 46.65
C TYR A 841 -45.71 1.53 46.87
N LEU A 842 -44.53 1.52 47.50
CA LEU A 842 -43.68 2.71 47.64
C LEU A 842 -42.95 3.02 46.32
N VAL A 843 -43.14 4.22 45.78
CA VAL A 843 -42.62 4.68 44.48
C VAL A 843 -41.96 6.06 44.61
N HIS A 844 -41.05 6.40 43.70
CA HIS A 844 -40.35 7.70 43.67
C HIS A 844 -40.76 8.50 42.43
N ASN A 845 -41.04 9.78 42.61
CA ASN A 845 -41.38 10.69 41.50
C ASN A 845 -40.13 11.43 40.99
N LYS A 846 -40.27 12.17 39.90
CA LYS A 846 -39.19 12.96 39.31
C LYS A 846 -38.62 13.97 40.31
N ASP A 847 -37.29 13.99 40.46
CA ASP A 847 -36.58 15.10 41.10
C ASP A 847 -37.05 16.45 40.49
N PRO A 848 -37.67 17.37 41.26
CA PRO A 848 -37.43 18.78 40.98
C PRO A 848 -35.91 19.00 41.08
N GLN A 849 -35.37 19.92 40.28
CA GLN A 849 -34.00 20.38 40.50
C GLN A 849 -33.82 20.73 41.98
N PRO A 850 -32.66 20.44 42.61
CA PRO A 850 -32.35 21.05 43.91
C PRO A 850 -32.60 22.55 43.75
N PRO A 851 -33.51 23.15 44.54
CA PRO A 851 -34.07 24.46 44.21
C PRO A 851 -32.92 25.45 44.06
N PRO A 852 -32.81 26.13 42.90
CA PRO A 852 -31.58 26.81 42.49
C PRO A 852 -31.17 27.77 43.60
N THR A 853 -30.03 27.49 44.24
CA THR A 853 -29.64 28.06 45.54
C THR A 853 -29.87 29.57 45.51
N PRO A 854 -30.85 30.13 46.26
CA PRO A 854 -31.43 31.44 45.92
C PRO A 854 -30.36 32.54 45.74
N GLY A 855 -30.17 32.97 44.49
CA GLY A 855 -29.12 33.91 44.07
C GLY A 855 -27.92 33.30 43.34
N GLN A 856 -27.88 32.00 43.04
CA GLN A 856 -26.79 31.35 42.27
C GLN A 856 -27.22 30.89 40.88
N ASN A 857 -26.76 31.65 39.87
CA ASN A 857 -26.92 31.35 38.45
C ASN A 857 -26.14 30.08 38.02
N PRO A 858 -26.61 29.34 37.00
CA PRO A 858 -25.87 28.21 36.43
C PRO A 858 -24.55 28.62 35.77
N LYS A 859 -23.58 27.70 35.79
CA LYS A 859 -22.29 27.85 35.11
C LYS A 859 -22.35 27.30 33.68
N PRO A 860 -21.43 27.71 32.78
CA PRO A 860 -21.30 27.12 31.45
C PRO A 860 -21.10 25.61 31.50
N PRO A 861 -21.72 24.80 30.61
CA PRO A 861 -21.63 23.34 30.67
C PRO A 861 -20.21 22.81 30.42
N ALA A 862 -19.75 21.87 31.26
CA ALA A 862 -18.43 21.27 31.14
C ALA A 862 -18.42 20.07 30.16
N GLY A 863 -17.22 19.60 29.78
CA GLY A 863 -17.07 18.37 28.97
C GLY A 863 -17.61 18.47 27.54
N LEU A 864 -17.77 19.68 27.00
CA LEU A 864 -18.29 19.89 25.66
C LEU A 864 -17.34 19.32 24.59
N SER A 865 -17.85 18.38 23.81
CA SER A 865 -17.16 17.76 22.67
C SER A 865 -18.03 17.84 21.41
N ALA A 866 -17.43 17.68 20.23
CA ALA A 866 -18.15 17.59 18.97
C ALA A 866 -17.51 16.57 18.02
N SER A 867 -18.34 15.95 17.17
CA SER A 867 -17.93 15.01 16.14
C SER A 867 -18.76 15.20 14.85
N TYR A 868 -18.20 14.78 13.72
CA TYR A 868 -18.87 14.76 12.42
C TYR A 868 -19.14 13.32 11.96
N LEU A 869 -20.35 13.06 11.46
CA LEU A 869 -20.72 11.80 10.81
C LEU A 869 -21.85 12.03 9.79
N ASN A 870 -21.74 11.46 8.59
CA ASN A 870 -22.82 11.39 7.59
C ASN A 870 -23.55 12.72 7.30
N GLY A 871 -22.82 13.83 7.20
CA GLY A 871 -23.39 15.16 6.92
C GLY A 871 -23.93 15.90 8.14
N VAL A 872 -23.76 15.37 9.34
CA VAL A 872 -24.24 15.94 10.61
C VAL A 872 -23.05 16.20 11.54
N VAL A 873 -23.04 17.36 12.18
CA VAL A 873 -22.19 17.63 13.36
C VAL A 873 -23.04 17.41 14.61
N GLN A 874 -22.54 16.58 15.53
CA GLN A 874 -23.14 16.33 16.83
C GLN A 874 -22.21 16.87 17.91
N ALA A 875 -22.78 17.53 18.93
CA ALA A 875 -22.08 17.84 20.18
C ALA A 875 -22.75 17.18 21.38
N SER A 876 -21.95 16.93 22.41
CA SER A 876 -22.38 16.43 23.72
C SER A 876 -21.62 17.14 24.84
N TRP A 877 -22.24 17.27 26.01
CA TRP A 877 -21.67 17.92 27.19
C TRP A 877 -22.12 17.24 28.49
N SER A 878 -21.48 17.59 29.60
CA SER A 878 -21.92 17.23 30.95
C SER A 878 -22.97 18.21 31.46
N SER A 879 -23.95 17.73 32.24
CA SER A 879 -25.02 18.56 32.78
C SER A 879 -24.50 19.69 33.70
N ALA A 880 -25.05 20.89 33.55
CA ALA A 880 -24.63 22.05 34.34
C ALA A 880 -25.49 22.19 35.61
N PRO A 881 -24.89 22.30 36.82
CA PRO A 881 -25.64 22.55 38.04
C PRO A 881 -26.46 23.85 37.98
N ASN A 882 -27.63 23.84 38.62
CA ASN A 882 -28.63 24.92 38.67
C ASN A 882 -29.23 25.34 37.31
N ALA A 883 -29.12 24.52 36.26
CA ALA A 883 -29.65 24.83 34.93
C ALA A 883 -31.05 24.20 34.72
N SER A 884 -32.05 25.01 34.34
CA SER A 884 -33.37 24.49 33.91
C SER A 884 -33.36 23.97 32.46
N GLY A 885 -32.36 24.35 31.66
CA GLY A 885 -32.18 23.91 30.28
C GLY A 885 -30.88 24.41 29.66
N TYR A 886 -30.72 24.17 28.36
CA TYR A 886 -29.59 24.67 27.58
C TYR A 886 -30.08 25.43 26.34
N ARG A 887 -29.27 26.36 25.87
CA ARG A 887 -29.39 26.94 24.53
C ARG A 887 -28.14 26.58 23.73
N VAL A 888 -28.33 25.99 22.55
CA VAL A 888 -27.24 25.56 21.67
C VAL A 888 -27.31 26.31 20.36
N GLN A 889 -26.23 27.01 20.03
CA GLN A 889 -26.08 27.74 18.77
C GLN A 889 -24.97 27.11 17.92
N TRP A 890 -25.33 26.62 16.73
CA TRP A 890 -24.39 26.28 15.67
C TRP A 890 -24.05 27.54 14.89
N ARG A 891 -22.76 27.84 14.72
CA ARG A 891 -22.25 29.08 14.13
C ARG A 891 -21.25 28.80 13.02
N ASP A 892 -21.35 29.57 11.94
CA ASP A 892 -20.39 29.56 10.84
C ASP A 892 -19.05 30.24 11.23
N PRO A 893 -18.01 30.17 10.38
CA PRO A 893 -16.71 30.81 10.65
C PRO A 893 -16.75 32.35 10.74
N ALA A 894 -17.85 33.00 10.34
CA ALA A 894 -18.09 34.43 10.55
C ALA A 894 -18.86 34.72 11.86
N GLY A 895 -19.17 33.68 12.64
CA GLY A 895 -19.89 33.75 13.91
C GLY A 895 -21.41 33.85 13.78
N LYS A 896 -21.96 33.85 12.55
CA LYS A 896 -23.40 33.90 12.28
C LYS A 896 -24.04 32.59 12.72
N VAL A 897 -25.13 32.69 13.48
CA VAL A 897 -25.90 31.52 13.94
C VAL A 897 -26.64 30.91 12.75
N LEU A 898 -26.35 29.63 12.47
CA LEU A 898 -27.01 28.81 11.45
C LEU A 898 -28.17 28.00 12.01
N GLY A 899 -28.11 27.66 13.31
CA GLY A 899 -29.18 27.01 14.04
C GLY A 899 -29.10 27.36 15.52
N ASP A 900 -30.25 27.57 16.15
CA ASP A 900 -30.40 27.97 17.56
C ASP A 900 -31.52 27.11 18.16
N VAL A 901 -31.19 26.27 19.15
CA VAL A 901 -32.16 25.36 19.78
C VAL A 901 -32.13 25.50 21.29
N SER A 902 -33.31 25.67 21.88
CA SER A 902 -33.53 25.56 23.32
C SER A 902 -33.86 24.11 23.67
N LEU A 903 -33.14 23.55 24.63
CA LEU A 903 -33.21 22.16 25.06
C LEU A 903 -33.54 22.08 26.55
N SER A 904 -34.25 21.03 26.95
CA SER A 904 -34.47 20.74 28.37
C SER A 904 -33.17 20.34 29.07
N PHE A 905 -33.11 20.47 30.41
CA PHE A 905 -31.95 20.05 31.21
C PHE A 905 -31.54 18.57 30.98
N MET A 906 -32.48 17.72 30.55
CA MET A 906 -32.24 16.29 30.28
C MET A 906 -31.49 16.05 28.95
N GLN A 907 -31.43 17.04 28.07
CA GLN A 907 -30.88 16.93 26.72
C GLN A 907 -29.48 17.53 26.68
N THR A 908 -28.46 16.70 26.97
CA THR A 908 -27.05 17.10 26.98
C THR A 908 -26.32 16.82 25.65
N SER A 909 -27.05 16.78 24.54
CA SER A 909 -26.49 16.70 23.19
C SER A 909 -27.37 17.42 22.17
N ALA A 910 -26.78 17.84 21.04
CA ALA A 910 -27.45 18.50 19.93
C ALA A 910 -26.80 18.11 18.60
N SER A 911 -27.59 18.03 17.53
CA SER A 911 -27.13 17.64 16.19
C SER A 911 -27.60 18.65 15.14
N PHE A 912 -26.71 19.05 14.24
CA PHE A 912 -26.98 20.02 13.18
C PHE A 912 -26.50 19.49 11.82
N PRO A 913 -27.33 19.53 10.76
CA PRO A 913 -26.89 19.18 9.42
C PRO A 913 -25.93 20.23 8.86
N VAL A 914 -24.91 19.77 8.14
CA VAL A 914 -24.00 20.62 7.36
C VAL A 914 -24.62 20.83 5.98
N GLY A 915 -25.01 22.07 5.65
CA GLY A 915 -25.53 22.41 4.33
C GLY A 915 -24.46 22.35 3.24
N ALA A 916 -24.87 22.11 2.00
CA ALA A 916 -23.98 22.05 0.84
C ALA A 916 -23.27 23.40 0.52
N GLU A 917 -23.75 24.51 1.08
CA GLU A 917 -23.15 25.85 0.99
C GLU A 917 -22.14 26.14 2.11
N ALA A 918 -21.72 25.13 2.89
CA ALA A 918 -20.75 25.30 3.96
C ALA A 918 -19.37 25.71 3.42
N VAL A 919 -18.81 26.81 3.94
CA VAL A 919 -17.48 27.32 3.56
C VAL A 919 -16.40 26.74 4.47
N ALA A 920 -15.20 26.50 3.95
CA ALA A 920 -14.09 26.00 4.76
C ALA A 920 -13.65 27.01 5.83
N GLY A 921 -13.33 26.52 7.03
CA GLY A 921 -13.04 27.34 8.21
C GLY A 921 -13.56 26.73 9.52
N ASN A 922 -13.31 27.40 10.64
CA ASN A 922 -13.70 26.91 11.96
C ASN A 922 -15.16 27.27 12.29
N TYR A 923 -16.06 26.30 12.17
CA TYR A 923 -17.40 26.41 12.76
C TYR A 923 -17.30 26.29 14.29
N SER A 924 -18.32 26.75 15.01
CA SER A 924 -18.38 26.61 16.47
C SER A 924 -19.77 26.26 16.99
N MET A 925 -19.81 25.42 18.02
CA MET A 925 -21.01 25.14 18.80
C MET A 925 -20.91 25.84 20.15
N ALA A 926 -21.82 26.77 20.40
CA ALA A 926 -21.93 27.53 21.64
C ALA A 926 -23.07 26.95 22.48
N VAL A 927 -22.74 26.33 23.61
CA VAL A 927 -23.70 25.76 24.58
C VAL A 927 -23.73 26.64 25.82
N MET A 928 -24.89 27.20 26.13
CA MET A 928 -25.14 28.02 27.32
C MET A 928 -26.14 27.31 28.23
N ALA A 929 -25.99 27.45 29.54
CA ALA A 929 -26.95 26.95 30.53
C ALA A 929 -27.96 28.05 30.87
N CYS A 930 -29.26 27.71 30.89
CA CYS A 930 -30.35 28.66 31.12
C CYS A 930 -31.05 28.39 32.46
N LEU A 931 -31.47 29.45 33.15
CA LEU A 931 -32.28 29.40 34.36
C LEU A 931 -33.28 30.57 34.36
N GLY A 932 -34.52 30.31 33.98
CA GLY A 932 -35.49 31.38 33.69
C GLY A 932 -34.98 32.30 32.58
N ASP A 933 -35.01 33.61 32.81
CA ASP A 933 -34.45 34.61 31.88
C ASP A 933 -32.91 34.65 31.88
N PHE A 934 -32.23 34.05 32.86
CA PHE A 934 -30.77 34.01 32.89
C PHE A 934 -30.21 32.99 31.89
N THR A 935 -29.13 33.36 31.21
CA THR A 935 -28.32 32.49 30.35
C THR A 935 -26.85 32.68 30.71
N SER A 936 -26.11 31.59 30.94
CA SER A 936 -24.68 31.62 31.27
C SER A 936 -23.83 32.08 30.09
N ASP A 937 -22.54 32.35 30.34
CA ASP A 937 -21.55 32.37 29.28
C ASP A 937 -21.57 31.05 28.48
N ALA A 938 -21.12 31.11 27.22
CA ALA A 938 -21.12 29.96 26.34
C ALA A 938 -19.86 29.11 26.52
N SER A 939 -20.05 27.81 26.75
CA SER A 939 -19.02 26.81 26.43
C SER A 939 -18.93 26.66 24.92
N LEU A 940 -17.71 26.70 24.38
CA LEU A 940 -17.44 26.65 22.94
C LEU A 940 -16.63 25.39 22.59
N VAL A 941 -17.06 24.69 21.54
CA VAL A 941 -16.23 23.72 20.82
C VAL A 941 -16.17 24.10 19.35
N SER A 942 -14.96 24.04 18.78
CA SER A 942 -14.71 24.34 17.38
C SER A 942 -14.70 23.06 16.54
N MET A 943 -15.30 23.13 15.35
CA MET A 943 -15.34 22.04 14.38
C MET A 943 -14.82 22.60 13.04
N PRO A 944 -13.58 22.26 12.62
CA PRO A 944 -13.04 22.75 11.36
C PRO A 944 -13.75 22.09 10.18
N LYS A 945 -14.16 22.87 9.17
CA LYS A 945 -14.34 22.36 7.79
C LYS A 945 -13.03 22.55 7.05
N LEU A 946 -12.46 21.44 6.57
CA LEU A 946 -11.19 21.43 5.85
C LEU A 946 -11.30 22.19 4.51
N GLN A 947 -10.18 22.71 4.03
CA GLN A 947 -10.12 23.39 2.73
C GLN A 947 -10.25 22.37 1.57
N THR A 948 -10.83 22.80 0.46
CA THR A 948 -10.79 22.06 -0.81
C THR A 948 -9.33 21.94 -1.28
N PRO A 949 -8.77 20.73 -1.47
CA PRO A 949 -7.38 20.58 -1.89
C PRO A 949 -7.21 21.01 -3.35
N LEU A 950 -6.13 21.75 -3.65
CA LEU A 950 -5.83 22.18 -5.02
C LEU A 950 -5.16 21.06 -5.82
N LEU A 951 -5.97 20.13 -6.33
CA LEU A 951 -5.50 19.04 -7.20
C LEU A 951 -4.91 19.57 -8.51
N ARG A 952 -3.61 19.36 -8.68
CA ARG A 952 -2.84 19.52 -9.92
C ARG A 952 -2.52 18.14 -10.49
N ALA A 953 -2.33 18.07 -11.80
CA ALA A 953 -1.96 16.85 -12.51
C ALA A 953 -1.00 17.19 -13.64
N GLY A 954 0.00 16.35 -13.89
CA GLY A 954 0.96 16.55 -14.98
C GLY A 954 1.70 15.26 -15.34
N LEU A 955 2.02 15.07 -16.62
CA LEU A 955 2.77 13.91 -17.08
C LEU A 955 4.23 14.00 -16.62
N VAL A 956 4.75 12.92 -16.05
CA VAL A 956 6.16 12.80 -15.69
C VAL A 956 6.98 12.56 -16.97
N THR A 957 7.72 13.57 -17.41
CA THR A 957 8.65 13.44 -18.54
C THR A 957 9.87 12.60 -18.14
N PRO A 958 10.19 11.50 -18.83
CA PRO A 958 11.36 10.68 -18.51
C PRO A 958 12.68 11.46 -18.67
N THR A 959 13.57 11.34 -17.68
CA THR A 959 14.95 11.82 -17.76
C THR A 959 15.70 11.09 -18.88
N GLY A 960 16.08 11.83 -19.92
CA GLY A 960 16.68 11.28 -21.15
C GLY A 960 15.77 11.40 -22.39
N GLY A 961 14.51 11.83 -22.24
CA GLY A 961 13.63 12.22 -23.36
C GLY A 961 12.98 11.07 -24.14
N THR A 962 13.42 9.82 -23.94
CA THR A 962 12.78 8.64 -24.53
C THR A 962 11.46 8.32 -23.83
N ILE A 963 10.35 8.32 -24.57
CA ILE A 963 9.02 7.98 -24.05
C ILE A 963 8.84 6.46 -24.12
N GLY A 964 8.48 5.82 -23.00
CA GLY A 964 8.21 4.38 -22.91
C GLY A 964 6.74 4.00 -23.16
N PRO A 965 6.39 2.70 -23.06
CA PRO A 965 5.01 2.21 -23.16
C PRO A 965 4.17 2.54 -21.90
N ASN A 966 4.83 2.67 -20.75
CA ASN A 966 4.22 3.05 -19.49
C ASN A 966 4.39 4.57 -19.29
N VAL A 967 3.29 5.27 -18.98
CA VAL A 967 3.29 6.71 -18.71
C VAL A 967 2.80 6.96 -17.29
N THR A 968 3.43 7.90 -16.57
CA THR A 968 2.97 8.31 -15.23
C THR A 968 2.34 9.70 -15.30
N LEU A 969 1.09 9.82 -14.83
CA LEU A 969 0.45 11.09 -14.50
C LEU A 969 0.64 11.34 -13.00
N LEU A 970 1.47 12.32 -12.64
CA LEU A 970 1.65 12.71 -11.26
C LEU A 970 0.51 13.62 -10.82
N LEU A 971 -0.34 13.11 -9.94
CA LEU A 971 -1.32 13.89 -9.20
C LEU A 971 -0.60 14.56 -8.02
N GLN A 972 -0.86 15.84 -7.77
CA GLN A 972 -0.22 16.61 -6.69
C GLN A 972 -1.23 17.58 -6.06
N TRP A 973 -1.07 17.90 -4.78
CA TRP A 973 -1.89 18.89 -4.09
C TRP A 973 -1.07 19.64 -3.04
N ASP A 974 -1.63 20.73 -2.52
CA ASP A 974 -1.09 21.43 -1.35
C ASP A 974 -1.61 20.79 -0.06
N ASP A 975 -0.86 20.92 1.04
CA ASP A 975 -1.28 20.36 2.33
C ASP A 975 -2.51 21.09 2.90
N VAL A 976 -3.52 20.32 3.27
CA VAL A 976 -4.75 20.82 3.90
C VAL A 976 -4.64 20.62 5.40
N ALA A 977 -4.29 21.72 6.10
CA ALA A 977 -4.09 21.73 7.54
C ALA A 977 -5.28 21.08 8.29
N GLY A 978 -4.98 20.02 9.05
CA GLY A 978 -5.96 19.24 9.82
C GLY A 978 -6.47 17.97 9.12
N ALA A 979 -6.12 17.71 7.85
CA ALA A 979 -6.43 16.45 7.20
C ALA A 979 -5.55 15.30 7.72
N THR A 980 -6.15 14.14 7.97
CA THR A 980 -5.42 12.86 8.19
C THR A 980 -5.34 12.03 6.91
N ASP A 981 -6.29 12.25 6.00
CA ASP A 981 -6.54 11.45 4.82
C ASP A 981 -7.02 12.34 3.67
N TYR A 982 -6.52 12.07 2.46
CA TYR A 982 -7.07 12.57 1.21
C TYR A 982 -7.82 11.43 0.52
N LEU A 983 -9.00 11.69 -0.04
CA LEU A 983 -9.82 10.69 -0.72
C LEU A 983 -9.84 10.99 -2.22
N LEU A 984 -9.04 10.24 -2.98
CA LEU A 984 -9.03 10.33 -4.45
C LEU A 984 -10.28 9.65 -5.00
N ARG A 985 -10.96 10.32 -5.94
CA ARG A 985 -12.14 9.83 -6.63
C ARG A 985 -11.84 9.80 -8.11
N LEU A 986 -12.00 8.62 -8.69
CA LEU A 986 -11.70 8.34 -10.08
C LEU A 986 -12.97 7.92 -10.82
N SER A 987 -13.11 8.36 -12.06
CA SER A 987 -13.98 7.69 -13.05
C SER A 987 -13.28 7.54 -14.40
N ARG A 988 -13.71 6.52 -15.15
CA ARG A 988 -13.20 6.17 -16.49
C ARG A 988 -14.37 6.12 -17.46
N ASN A 989 -14.39 6.95 -18.49
CA ASN A 989 -15.51 7.09 -19.43
C ASN A 989 -16.88 7.32 -18.73
N GLY A 990 -16.87 7.98 -17.56
CA GLY A 990 -18.05 8.20 -16.72
C GLY A 990 -18.36 7.08 -15.70
N GLU A 991 -17.77 5.89 -15.84
CA GLU A 991 -17.87 4.80 -14.86
C GLU A 991 -17.08 5.15 -13.60
N ARG A 992 -17.75 5.26 -12.44
CA ARG A 992 -17.10 5.61 -11.16
C ARG A 992 -16.39 4.39 -10.57
N LEU A 993 -15.10 4.52 -10.29
CA LEU A 993 -14.29 3.50 -9.64
C LEU A 993 -14.28 3.70 -8.10
N PRO A 994 -13.91 2.67 -7.32
CA PRO A 994 -13.77 2.80 -5.86
C PRO A 994 -12.81 3.94 -5.50
N PRO A 995 -13.12 4.76 -4.47
CA PRO A 995 -12.26 5.87 -4.08
C PRO A 995 -11.03 5.36 -3.31
N GLU A 996 -9.88 5.96 -3.60
CA GLU A 996 -8.57 5.54 -3.06
C GLU A 996 -8.16 6.48 -1.90
N PRO A 997 -7.98 5.96 -0.67
CA PRO A 997 -7.54 6.76 0.47
C PRO A 997 -6.02 6.91 0.49
N VAL A 998 -5.55 8.16 0.53
CA VAL A 998 -4.12 8.53 0.58
C VAL A 998 -3.84 9.20 1.92
N LYS A 999 -3.00 8.58 2.76
CA LYS A 999 -2.67 9.10 4.09
C LYS A 999 -1.82 10.38 4.02
N ALA A 1000 -2.15 11.37 4.86
CA ALA A 1000 -1.22 12.45 5.15
C ALA A 1000 0.07 11.87 5.80
N PRO A 1001 1.27 12.42 5.51
CA PRO A 1001 1.55 13.67 4.81
C PRO A 1001 1.85 13.51 3.30
N ALA A 1002 1.30 12.51 2.61
CA ALA A 1002 1.50 12.39 1.16
C ALA A 1002 0.76 13.53 0.42
N LEU A 1003 1.50 14.28 -0.40
CA LEU A 1003 1.02 15.42 -1.21
C LEU A 1003 1.04 15.14 -2.73
N ALA A 1004 1.33 13.89 -3.11
CA ALA A 1004 1.33 13.45 -4.49
C ALA A 1004 1.05 11.94 -4.61
N LEU A 1005 0.45 11.54 -5.73
CA LEU A 1005 0.22 10.14 -6.11
C LEU A 1005 0.60 9.93 -7.58
N PRO A 1006 1.50 8.99 -7.91
CA PRO A 1006 1.84 8.66 -9.29
C PRO A 1006 0.80 7.70 -9.89
N TRP A 1007 -0.14 8.21 -10.67
CA TRP A 1007 -1.08 7.36 -11.42
C TRP A 1007 -0.41 6.78 -12.67
N ARG A 1008 -0.40 5.45 -12.79
CA ARG A 1008 0.25 4.73 -13.90
C ARG A 1008 -0.74 4.45 -15.03
N PHE A 1009 -0.25 4.62 -16.25
CA PHE A 1009 -0.89 4.27 -17.52
C PHE A 1009 0.00 3.27 -18.27
N ASP A 1010 -0.18 1.98 -17.98
CA ASP A 1010 0.46 0.82 -18.60
C ASP A 1010 -0.46 0.18 -19.66
N ALA A 1011 -0.56 -1.16 -19.74
CA ALA A 1011 -1.40 -1.84 -20.73
C ALA A 1011 -2.87 -1.98 -20.29
N ASP A 1012 -3.15 -2.03 -18.97
CA ASP A 1012 -4.46 -2.44 -18.46
C ASP A 1012 -5.46 -1.28 -18.31
N GLN A 1013 -5.01 -0.04 -18.49
CA GLN A 1013 -5.87 1.15 -18.51
C GLN A 1013 -6.15 1.56 -19.98
N PRO A 1014 -7.32 1.24 -20.56
CA PRO A 1014 -7.59 1.47 -21.99
C PRO A 1014 -7.61 2.96 -22.38
N ALA A 1015 -7.70 3.23 -23.69
CA ALA A 1015 -8.00 4.57 -24.19
C ALA A 1015 -9.38 5.06 -23.71
N GLY A 1016 -9.51 6.36 -23.45
CA GLY A 1016 -10.73 6.97 -22.89
C GLY A 1016 -10.45 8.13 -21.95
N ASP A 1017 -11.51 8.71 -21.39
CA ASP A 1017 -11.42 9.83 -20.44
C ASP A 1017 -11.28 9.35 -18.99
N TYR A 1018 -10.28 9.85 -18.30
CA TYR A 1018 -9.99 9.60 -16.88
C TYR A 1018 -10.22 10.89 -16.09
N ALA A 1019 -11.18 10.87 -15.16
CA ALA A 1019 -11.57 12.06 -14.40
C ALA A 1019 -11.23 11.89 -12.92
N PHE A 1020 -10.41 12.80 -12.40
CA PHE A 1020 -9.89 12.78 -11.04
C PHE A 1020 -10.43 13.96 -10.21
N SER A 1021 -10.96 13.71 -9.01
CA SER A 1021 -11.14 14.71 -7.95
C SER A 1021 -10.58 14.21 -6.62
N LEU A 1022 -10.29 15.12 -5.70
CA LEU A 1022 -9.68 14.83 -4.40
C LEU A 1022 -10.43 15.59 -3.30
N GLY A 1023 -10.85 14.90 -2.24
CA GLY A 1023 -11.42 15.53 -1.04
C GLY A 1023 -10.49 15.37 0.17
N ALA A 1024 -10.50 16.31 1.12
CA ALA A 1024 -9.72 16.22 2.36
C ALA A 1024 -10.60 15.75 3.54
N SER A 1025 -10.06 14.90 4.42
CA SER A 1025 -10.79 14.26 5.52
C SER A 1025 -9.95 14.15 6.80
N ALA A 1026 -10.61 14.12 7.96
CA ALA A 1026 -10.01 13.87 9.28
C ALA A 1026 -10.86 12.89 10.14
N GLY A 1027 -11.54 11.95 9.48
CA GLY A 1027 -12.51 11.07 10.13
C GLY A 1027 -13.68 11.87 10.74
N SER A 1028 -13.95 11.67 12.03
CA SER A 1028 -15.00 12.38 12.77
C SER A 1028 -14.54 13.68 13.46
N ALA A 1029 -13.25 14.04 13.38
CA ALA A 1029 -12.68 15.21 14.07
C ALA A 1029 -12.79 16.53 13.28
N ALA A 1030 -13.20 16.46 12.02
CA ALA A 1030 -13.43 17.63 11.15
C ALA A 1030 -14.61 17.36 10.22
N ILE A 1031 -15.25 18.43 9.73
CA ILE A 1031 -16.09 18.36 8.54
C ILE A 1031 -15.16 18.23 7.32
N PRO A 1032 -15.36 17.26 6.41
CA PRO A 1032 -14.51 17.09 5.24
C PRO A 1032 -14.55 18.31 4.32
N GLY A 1033 -13.43 18.54 3.63
CA GLY A 1033 -13.33 19.52 2.57
C GLY A 1033 -14.10 19.06 1.34
N ASP A 1034 -14.57 20.01 0.55
CA ASP A 1034 -15.26 19.70 -0.71
C ASP A 1034 -14.26 19.17 -1.75
N ASP A 1035 -14.75 18.44 -2.74
CA ASP A 1035 -13.91 17.88 -3.81
C ASP A 1035 -13.22 18.98 -4.61
N SER A 1036 -11.97 18.72 -4.97
CA SER A 1036 -11.25 19.52 -5.96
C SER A 1036 -11.96 19.54 -7.32
N PRO A 1037 -11.82 20.63 -8.11
CA PRO A 1037 -12.38 20.68 -9.46
C PRO A 1037 -11.88 19.53 -10.34
N VAL A 1038 -12.81 18.82 -10.97
CA VAL A 1038 -12.54 17.57 -11.69
C VAL A 1038 -11.50 17.76 -12.82
N GLN A 1039 -10.40 17.05 -12.72
CA GLN A 1039 -9.33 16.97 -13.72
C GLN A 1039 -9.64 15.83 -14.71
N ILE A 1040 -10.21 16.15 -15.87
CA ILE A 1040 -10.41 15.18 -16.97
C ILE A 1040 -9.13 15.11 -17.83
N TRP A 1041 -8.65 13.89 -18.07
CA TRP A 1041 -7.48 13.54 -18.89
C TRP A 1041 -7.82 12.43 -19.89
N THR A 1042 -7.63 12.67 -21.19
CA THR A 1042 -7.98 11.70 -22.24
C THR A 1042 -6.76 10.86 -22.61
N ARG A 1043 -6.79 9.54 -22.35
CA ARG A 1043 -5.79 8.62 -22.92
C ARG A 1043 -6.12 8.34 -24.39
N LEU A 1044 -5.17 8.66 -25.27
CA LEU A 1044 -5.35 8.56 -26.71
C LEU A 1044 -5.48 7.10 -27.19
N GLY A 1045 -6.15 6.91 -28.34
CA GLY A 1045 -6.33 5.59 -28.94
C GLY A 1045 -5.05 4.93 -29.46
N THR A 1046 -5.12 3.63 -29.73
CA THR A 1046 -4.02 2.85 -30.32
C THR A 1046 -4.04 2.92 -31.86
N PRO A 1047 -2.91 3.20 -32.54
CA PRO A 1047 -2.82 3.14 -34.00
C PRO A 1047 -3.12 1.73 -34.56
N GLY A 1048 -4.05 1.66 -35.52
CA GLY A 1048 -4.49 0.40 -36.15
C GLY A 1048 -3.68 0.02 -37.40
N GLN A 1049 -3.71 -1.25 -37.78
CA GLN A 1049 -3.12 -1.77 -39.05
C GLN A 1049 -1.68 -1.30 -39.33
N VAL A 1050 -0.84 -1.24 -38.29
CA VAL A 1050 0.58 -0.87 -38.43
C VAL A 1050 1.30 -1.88 -39.33
N ARG A 1051 2.10 -1.39 -40.29
CA ARG A 1051 2.91 -2.18 -41.22
C ARG A 1051 4.27 -1.49 -41.40
N ALA A 1052 5.31 -2.29 -41.60
CA ALA A 1052 6.67 -1.81 -41.80
C ALA A 1052 7.35 -2.56 -42.95
N SER A 1053 8.26 -1.87 -43.64
CA SER A 1053 9.10 -2.43 -44.71
C SER A 1053 10.43 -1.70 -44.76
N SER A 1054 11.53 -2.41 -44.96
CA SER A 1054 12.87 -1.81 -45.06
C SER A 1054 13.37 -1.74 -46.50
N SER A 1055 14.16 -0.71 -46.81
CA SER A 1055 14.99 -0.62 -48.01
C SER A 1055 16.41 -0.23 -47.59
N GLY A 1056 17.32 -1.20 -47.55
CA GLY A 1056 18.66 -1.02 -46.97
C GLY A 1056 18.55 -0.61 -45.50
N THR A 1057 19.00 0.59 -45.15
CA THR A 1057 19.02 1.12 -43.78
C THR A 1057 17.84 2.05 -43.44
N THR A 1058 16.89 2.23 -44.35
CA THR A 1058 15.67 3.03 -44.13
C THR A 1058 14.48 2.10 -43.87
N VAL A 1059 13.68 2.39 -42.83
CA VAL A 1059 12.45 1.66 -42.48
C VAL A 1059 11.24 2.56 -42.74
N THR A 1060 10.41 2.20 -43.71
CA THR A 1060 9.12 2.86 -43.97
C THR A 1060 8.04 2.22 -43.10
N ALA A 1061 7.37 3.03 -42.28
CA ALA A 1061 6.24 2.65 -41.44
C ALA A 1061 4.94 3.26 -41.98
N ARG A 1062 3.83 2.52 -41.88
CA ARG A 1062 2.46 2.97 -42.22
C ARG A 1062 1.46 2.48 -41.17
N TRP A 1063 0.43 3.27 -40.87
CA TRP A 1063 -0.62 2.92 -39.92
C TRP A 1063 -1.96 3.55 -40.30
N THR A 1064 -3.02 3.21 -39.57
CA THR A 1064 -4.33 3.89 -39.64
C THR A 1064 -4.36 5.00 -38.59
N ALA A 1065 -4.70 6.21 -39.01
CA ALA A 1065 -4.86 7.36 -38.13
C ALA A 1065 -5.88 7.11 -37.01
N VAL A 1066 -5.63 7.67 -35.83
CA VAL A 1066 -6.62 7.77 -34.75
C VAL A 1066 -7.34 9.12 -34.87
N ALA A 1067 -8.67 9.10 -34.78
CA ALA A 1067 -9.48 10.30 -34.91
C ALA A 1067 -9.08 11.36 -33.87
N GLY A 1068 -8.80 12.57 -34.32
CA GLY A 1068 -8.39 13.69 -33.45
C GLY A 1068 -6.92 13.67 -33.01
N VAL A 1069 -6.07 12.79 -33.54
CA VAL A 1069 -4.62 12.76 -33.23
C VAL A 1069 -3.79 13.14 -34.44
N GLN A 1070 -2.96 14.18 -34.31
CA GLN A 1070 -2.06 14.63 -35.39
C GLN A 1070 -0.61 14.12 -35.21
N ARG A 1071 -0.23 13.70 -34.01
CA ARG A 1071 1.15 13.30 -33.67
C ARG A 1071 1.28 11.85 -33.26
N TYR A 1072 2.32 11.19 -33.77
CA TYR A 1072 2.59 9.77 -33.52
C TYR A 1072 4.06 9.56 -33.14
N LEU A 1073 4.33 8.81 -32.08
CA LEU A 1073 5.66 8.31 -31.75
C LEU A 1073 5.87 6.98 -32.45
N LEU A 1074 6.95 6.86 -33.20
CA LEU A 1074 7.47 5.61 -33.72
C LEU A 1074 8.69 5.21 -32.89
N THR A 1075 8.71 3.97 -32.39
CA THR A 1075 9.83 3.40 -31.65
C THR A 1075 10.29 2.13 -32.33
N LEU A 1076 11.57 2.05 -32.69
CA LEU A 1076 12.18 0.90 -33.32
C LEU A 1076 13.21 0.28 -32.37
N LEU A 1077 12.97 -0.98 -31.99
CA LEU A 1077 13.87 -1.81 -31.19
C LEU A 1077 14.72 -2.68 -32.13
N ASP A 1078 15.99 -2.87 -31.78
CA ASP A 1078 16.91 -3.78 -32.47
C ASP A 1078 16.61 -5.27 -32.20
N PRO A 1079 17.32 -6.21 -32.85
CA PRO A 1079 17.11 -7.64 -32.65
C PRO A 1079 17.41 -8.17 -31.22
N VAL A 1080 17.94 -7.33 -30.31
CA VAL A 1080 18.11 -7.68 -28.88
C VAL A 1080 17.17 -6.88 -27.97
N GLY A 1081 16.17 -6.18 -28.55
CA GLY A 1081 15.12 -5.49 -27.82
C GLY A 1081 15.47 -4.07 -27.35
N LYS A 1082 16.61 -3.52 -27.74
CA LYS A 1082 17.06 -2.18 -27.33
C LYS A 1082 16.51 -1.11 -28.30
N PRO A 1083 15.96 0.03 -27.81
CA PRO A 1083 15.55 1.12 -28.69
C PRO A 1083 16.76 1.75 -29.39
N VAL A 1084 16.73 1.78 -30.73
CA VAL A 1084 17.76 2.41 -31.57
C VAL A 1084 17.28 3.66 -32.29
N CYS A 1085 15.97 3.82 -32.47
CA CYS A 1085 15.39 4.99 -33.10
C CYS A 1085 14.04 5.31 -32.44
N GLN A 1086 13.86 6.57 -32.04
CA GLN A 1086 12.56 7.14 -31.71
C GLN A 1086 12.35 8.39 -32.56
N GLN A 1087 11.21 8.45 -33.25
CA GLN A 1087 10.88 9.53 -34.17
C GLN A 1087 9.43 9.95 -33.98
N VAL A 1088 9.17 11.25 -33.99
CA VAL A 1088 7.81 11.80 -33.94
C VAL A 1088 7.38 12.15 -35.35
N ASP A 1089 6.33 11.48 -35.86
CA ASP A 1089 5.55 12.01 -36.97
C ASP A 1089 4.59 13.10 -36.47
N ALA A 1090 4.48 14.17 -37.26
CA ALA A 1090 3.52 15.26 -37.11
C ALA A 1090 2.98 15.71 -38.48
N SER A 1091 3.16 14.90 -39.53
CA SER A 1091 2.70 15.18 -40.89
C SER A 1091 1.20 14.93 -41.09
N GLY A 1092 0.57 14.17 -40.18
CA GLY A 1092 -0.81 13.69 -40.32
C GLY A 1092 -1.01 12.65 -41.42
N THR A 1093 0.03 12.25 -42.15
CA THR A 1093 -0.08 11.33 -43.30
C THR A 1093 -0.25 9.87 -42.92
N SER A 1094 0.01 9.51 -41.66
CA SER A 1094 0.08 8.13 -41.16
C SER A 1094 1.10 7.24 -41.89
N GLN A 1095 2.13 7.87 -42.45
CA GLN A 1095 3.36 7.24 -42.95
C GLN A 1095 4.56 8.01 -42.39
N ALA A 1096 5.63 7.30 -42.04
CA ALA A 1096 6.92 7.89 -41.73
C ALA A 1096 8.06 6.99 -42.19
N GLU A 1097 9.22 7.59 -42.44
CA GLU A 1097 10.46 6.89 -42.74
C GLU A 1097 11.45 7.13 -41.60
N LEU A 1098 11.94 6.05 -41.01
CA LEU A 1098 12.97 6.07 -39.97
C LEU A 1098 14.30 5.68 -40.60
N GLN A 1099 15.33 6.51 -40.41
CA GLN A 1099 16.68 6.19 -40.83
C GLN A 1099 17.44 5.55 -39.67
N LEU A 1100 17.99 4.34 -39.88
CA LEU A 1100 18.78 3.67 -38.85
C LEU A 1100 20.12 4.40 -38.62
N PRO A 1101 20.48 4.73 -37.36
CA PRO A 1101 21.76 5.35 -37.05
C PRO A 1101 22.91 4.34 -37.22
N PRO A 1102 24.08 4.74 -37.74
CA PRO A 1102 25.27 3.89 -37.75
C PRO A 1102 25.82 3.62 -36.33
N PRO A 1103 26.39 2.43 -36.06
CA PRO A 1103 26.42 1.24 -36.91
C PRO A 1103 25.07 0.51 -36.94
N VAL A 1104 24.72 -0.07 -38.09
CA VAL A 1104 23.43 -0.75 -38.29
C VAL A 1104 23.56 -2.26 -38.08
N SER A 1105 22.71 -2.82 -37.20
CA SER A 1105 22.68 -4.23 -36.83
C SER A 1105 21.65 -5.01 -37.67
N PHE A 1106 22.08 -5.55 -38.81
CA PHE A 1106 21.18 -6.29 -39.71
C PHE A 1106 20.50 -7.49 -39.03
N GLY A 1107 19.19 -7.64 -39.24
CA GLY A 1107 18.34 -8.60 -38.52
C GLY A 1107 16.89 -8.13 -38.43
N THR A 1108 16.09 -8.81 -37.60
CA THR A 1108 14.68 -8.47 -37.37
C THR A 1108 14.52 -7.42 -36.28
N TYR A 1109 14.19 -6.20 -36.68
CA TYR A 1109 13.82 -5.11 -35.77
C TYR A 1109 12.34 -5.21 -35.38
N THR A 1110 11.96 -4.61 -34.25
CA THR A 1110 10.56 -4.51 -33.80
C THR A 1110 10.10 -3.05 -33.76
N LEU A 1111 9.10 -2.71 -34.56
CA LEU A 1111 8.47 -1.39 -34.60
C LEU A 1111 7.21 -1.34 -33.73
N PHE A 1112 7.07 -0.24 -33.00
CA PHE A 1112 5.85 0.19 -32.32
C PHE A 1112 5.46 1.60 -32.77
N VAL A 1113 4.15 1.86 -32.87
CA VAL A 1113 3.60 3.20 -33.13
C VAL A 1113 2.58 3.55 -32.05
N ALA A 1114 2.66 4.74 -31.46
CA ALA A 1114 1.77 5.21 -30.39
C ALA A 1114 1.29 6.65 -30.67
N CYS A 1115 0.08 6.98 -30.25
CA CYS A 1115 -0.43 8.35 -30.34
C CYS A 1115 0.24 9.26 -29.30
N LEU A 1116 0.66 10.46 -29.70
CA LEU A 1116 1.21 11.48 -28.80
C LEU A 1116 0.23 12.65 -28.61
N PRO A 1117 0.24 13.29 -27.43
CA PRO A 1117 -0.42 14.58 -27.21
C PRO A 1117 0.03 15.63 -28.23
N ASP A 1118 -0.91 16.42 -28.75
CA ASP A 1118 -0.59 17.46 -29.72
C ASP A 1118 0.36 18.50 -29.13
N SER A 1119 0.16 18.87 -27.86
CA SER A 1119 1.07 19.72 -27.07
C SER A 1119 1.18 19.28 -25.61
N ALA A 1120 2.27 19.66 -24.94
CA ALA A 1120 2.48 19.39 -23.51
C ALA A 1120 1.50 20.12 -22.56
N ALA A 1121 0.71 21.07 -23.08
CA ALA A 1121 -0.35 21.77 -22.34
C ALA A 1121 -1.73 21.12 -22.50
N SER A 1122 -1.88 20.14 -23.39
CA SER A 1122 -3.13 19.38 -23.54
C SER A 1122 -3.26 18.34 -22.41
N ARG A 1123 -4.48 18.13 -21.91
CA ARG A 1123 -4.79 17.05 -20.94
C ARG A 1123 -4.94 15.70 -21.66
N GLN A 1124 -4.01 15.38 -22.54
CA GLN A 1124 -3.96 14.12 -23.28
C GLN A 1124 -2.84 13.26 -22.70
N VAL A 1125 -3.10 11.97 -22.52
CA VAL A 1125 -2.09 10.97 -22.15
C VAL A 1125 -1.71 10.19 -23.42
N PRO A 1126 -0.42 9.94 -23.70
CA PRO A 1126 0.00 9.09 -24.82
C PRO A 1126 -0.77 7.78 -24.89
N GLY A 1127 -1.11 7.39 -26.13
CA GLY A 1127 -1.86 6.17 -26.38
C GLY A 1127 -1.05 4.92 -26.08
N ILE A 1128 -1.75 3.81 -25.90
CA ILE A 1128 -1.11 2.49 -25.81
C ILE A 1128 -0.34 2.25 -27.12
N TRP A 1129 0.85 1.66 -27.02
CA TRP A 1129 1.65 1.29 -28.19
C TRP A 1129 0.88 0.27 -29.05
N SER A 1130 1.08 0.31 -30.37
CA SER A 1130 0.55 -0.69 -31.29
C SER A 1130 1.01 -2.11 -30.93
N ALA A 1131 0.35 -3.12 -31.50
CA ALA A 1131 0.96 -4.44 -31.60
C ALA A 1131 2.37 -4.34 -32.23
N ALA A 1132 3.27 -5.20 -31.77
CA ALA A 1132 4.64 -5.27 -32.28
C ALA A 1132 4.66 -5.66 -33.77
N VAL A 1133 5.30 -4.85 -34.61
CA VAL A 1133 5.47 -5.14 -36.04
C VAL A 1133 6.93 -5.46 -36.32
N LEU A 1134 7.19 -6.70 -36.73
CA LEU A 1134 8.54 -7.14 -37.11
C LEU A 1134 8.92 -6.61 -38.49
N VAL A 1135 10.15 -6.11 -38.64
CA VAL A 1135 10.72 -5.68 -39.92
C VAL A 1135 12.17 -6.16 -40.05
N THR A 1136 12.42 -7.02 -41.04
CA THR A 1136 13.75 -7.60 -41.27
C THR A 1136 14.60 -6.67 -42.13
N VAL A 1137 15.59 -6.02 -41.52
CA VAL A 1137 16.52 -5.09 -42.16
C VAL A 1137 17.74 -5.87 -42.63
N GLN A 1138 17.97 -5.90 -43.94
CA GLN A 1138 19.07 -6.64 -44.58
C GLN A 1138 20.09 -5.69 -45.21
N ALA A 1139 21.37 -6.02 -45.09
CA ALA A 1139 22.47 -5.28 -45.71
C ALA A 1139 22.43 -5.45 -47.23
N THR A 1140 22.25 -4.37 -48.00
CA THR A 1140 22.34 -4.46 -49.47
C THR A 1140 23.69 -5.04 -49.90
N LEU A 1141 23.76 -5.64 -51.10
CA LEU A 1141 24.97 -6.31 -51.61
C LEU A 1141 26.25 -5.46 -51.45
N ALA A 1142 26.19 -4.16 -51.75
CA ALA A 1142 27.30 -3.22 -51.56
C ALA A 1142 27.60 -2.90 -50.08
N GLN A 1143 26.58 -2.78 -49.23
CA GLN A 1143 26.77 -2.59 -47.78
C GLN A 1143 27.37 -3.83 -47.11
N LEU A 1144 26.96 -5.03 -47.51
CA LEU A 1144 27.53 -6.29 -47.01
C LEU A 1144 28.97 -6.51 -47.50
N ALA A 1145 29.29 -6.04 -48.71
CA ALA A 1145 30.66 -6.02 -49.23
C ALA A 1145 31.53 -5.02 -48.45
N ALA A 1146 31.04 -3.80 -48.21
CA ALA A 1146 31.73 -2.77 -47.42
C ALA A 1146 31.93 -3.20 -45.97
N GLN A 1147 30.93 -3.85 -45.37
CA GLN A 1147 31.06 -4.49 -44.05
C GLN A 1147 32.17 -5.55 -44.08
N SER A 1148 32.16 -6.46 -45.06
CA SER A 1148 33.19 -7.51 -45.19
C SER A 1148 34.60 -6.93 -45.34
N PHE A 1149 34.75 -5.81 -46.06
CA PHE A 1149 36.01 -5.09 -46.19
C PHE A 1149 36.46 -4.44 -44.88
N SER A 1150 35.53 -3.84 -44.11
CA SER A 1150 35.79 -3.28 -42.78
C SER A 1150 36.10 -4.34 -41.71
N GLU A 1151 35.59 -5.57 -41.88
CA GLU A 1151 35.94 -6.75 -41.08
C GLU A 1151 37.24 -7.43 -41.59
N HIS A 1152 37.95 -6.83 -42.54
CA HIS A 1152 39.19 -7.31 -43.16
C HIS A 1152 39.12 -8.72 -43.79
N LEU A 1153 37.93 -9.14 -44.25
CA LEU A 1153 37.77 -10.40 -44.97
C LEU A 1153 38.44 -10.33 -46.34
N ASP A 1154 39.15 -11.41 -46.72
CA ASP A 1154 39.69 -11.56 -48.06
C ASP A 1154 38.59 -11.59 -49.13
N GLY A 1155 38.96 -11.33 -50.39
CA GLY A 1155 38.00 -11.26 -51.49
C GLY A 1155 37.18 -12.55 -51.69
N ALA A 1156 37.78 -13.72 -51.48
CA ALA A 1156 37.10 -15.02 -51.59
C ALA A 1156 36.14 -15.28 -50.43
N ALA A 1157 36.48 -14.83 -49.21
CA ALA A 1157 35.60 -14.87 -48.04
C ALA A 1157 34.41 -13.91 -48.20
N CYS A 1158 34.66 -12.69 -48.71
CA CYS A 1158 33.63 -11.73 -49.07
C CYS A 1158 32.67 -12.30 -50.14
N GLY A 1159 33.19 -12.82 -51.26
CA GLY A 1159 32.37 -13.43 -52.32
C GLY A 1159 31.47 -14.57 -51.81
N ARG A 1160 31.99 -15.46 -50.95
CA ARG A 1160 31.20 -16.51 -50.29
C ARG A 1160 30.09 -15.94 -49.38
N ARG A 1161 30.37 -14.88 -48.63
CA ARG A 1161 29.37 -14.20 -47.77
C ARG A 1161 28.29 -13.48 -48.59
N LEU A 1162 28.68 -12.88 -49.72
CA LEU A 1162 27.75 -12.20 -50.63
C LEU A 1162 26.80 -13.19 -51.32
N ILE A 1163 27.29 -14.30 -51.89
CA ILE A 1163 26.41 -15.29 -52.54
C ILE A 1163 25.51 -16.03 -51.54
N ALA A 1164 25.98 -16.25 -50.31
CA ALA A 1164 25.18 -16.88 -49.26
C ALA A 1164 24.02 -15.98 -48.77
N ALA A 1165 24.22 -14.65 -48.79
CA ALA A 1165 23.18 -13.69 -48.44
C ALA A 1165 22.26 -13.33 -49.63
N TYR A 1166 22.78 -13.39 -50.86
CA TYR A 1166 22.07 -13.06 -52.10
C TYR A 1166 22.28 -14.14 -53.18
N PRO A 1167 21.62 -15.31 -53.08
CA PRO A 1167 21.85 -16.44 -53.98
C PRO A 1167 21.55 -16.13 -55.46
N ASP A 1168 20.59 -15.25 -55.72
CA ASP A 1168 20.14 -14.86 -57.06
C ASP A 1168 20.96 -13.71 -57.69
N THR A 1169 22.03 -13.24 -57.04
CA THR A 1169 22.84 -12.13 -57.57
C THR A 1169 23.76 -12.60 -58.70
N ASP A 1170 23.97 -11.76 -59.72
CA ASP A 1170 24.89 -12.06 -60.81
C ASP A 1170 26.33 -11.59 -60.53
N SER A 1171 27.28 -12.13 -61.31
CA SER A 1171 28.70 -11.83 -61.14
C SER A 1171 29.07 -10.37 -61.39
N THR A 1172 28.30 -9.63 -62.18
CA THR A 1172 28.53 -8.21 -62.47
C THR A 1172 28.04 -7.34 -61.31
N ALA A 1173 26.84 -7.61 -60.80
CA ALA A 1173 26.32 -6.96 -59.60
C ALA A 1173 27.26 -7.15 -58.40
N MET A 1174 27.76 -8.37 -58.20
CA MET A 1174 28.75 -8.66 -57.15
C MET A 1174 30.10 -7.98 -57.39
N ALA A 1175 30.58 -7.92 -58.64
CA ALA A 1175 31.84 -7.22 -58.97
C ALA A 1175 31.76 -5.72 -58.61
N ILE A 1176 30.64 -5.07 -58.96
CA ILE A 1176 30.39 -3.66 -58.66
C ILE A 1176 30.28 -3.45 -57.14
N ALA A 1177 29.57 -4.33 -56.42
CA ALA A 1177 29.46 -4.25 -54.96
C ALA A 1177 30.83 -4.36 -54.25
N MET A 1178 31.69 -5.30 -54.68
CA MET A 1178 33.05 -5.45 -54.14
C MET A 1178 33.97 -4.27 -54.53
N GLN A 1179 33.83 -3.72 -55.73
CA GLN A 1179 34.56 -2.53 -56.16
C GLN A 1179 34.19 -1.30 -55.31
N GLN A 1180 32.89 -1.08 -55.08
CA GLN A 1180 32.38 0.02 -54.24
C GLN A 1180 32.81 -0.12 -52.77
N ALA A 1181 32.99 -1.35 -52.30
CA ALA A 1181 33.52 -1.65 -50.96
C ALA A 1181 35.03 -1.39 -50.81
N GLY A 1182 35.78 -1.17 -51.90
CA GLY A 1182 37.22 -0.91 -51.87
C GLY A 1182 38.11 -2.12 -52.17
N TYR A 1183 37.55 -3.29 -52.54
CA TYR A 1183 38.37 -4.43 -52.97
C TYR A 1183 39.10 -4.11 -54.29
N PRO A 1184 40.39 -4.48 -54.43
CA PRO A 1184 41.10 -4.38 -55.71
C PRO A 1184 40.64 -5.45 -56.72
N PRO A 1185 40.90 -5.28 -58.04
CA PRO A 1185 40.36 -6.15 -59.09
C PRO A 1185 40.73 -7.64 -58.96
N ASP A 1186 41.91 -7.93 -58.42
CA ASP A 1186 42.40 -9.30 -58.18
C ASP A 1186 41.66 -9.96 -57.00
N ALA A 1187 41.45 -9.24 -55.90
CA ALA A 1187 40.65 -9.71 -54.77
C ALA A 1187 39.17 -9.92 -55.17
N THR A 1188 38.59 -8.98 -55.92
CA THR A 1188 37.25 -9.13 -56.51
C THR A 1188 37.20 -10.33 -57.47
N GLY A 1189 38.24 -10.53 -58.28
CA GLY A 1189 38.36 -11.70 -59.16
C GLY A 1189 38.43 -13.04 -58.40
N GLN A 1190 39.02 -13.06 -57.21
CA GLN A 1190 38.99 -14.22 -56.30
C GLN A 1190 37.60 -14.40 -55.66
N GLY A 1191 36.94 -13.29 -55.27
CA GLY A 1191 35.57 -13.29 -54.75
C GLY A 1191 34.56 -13.89 -55.72
N LEU A 1192 34.58 -13.44 -56.98
CA LEU A 1192 33.70 -13.95 -58.03
C LEU A 1192 33.92 -15.43 -58.32
N LYS A 1193 35.17 -15.93 -58.29
CA LYS A 1193 35.45 -17.37 -58.41
C LYS A 1193 34.98 -18.19 -57.19
N ALA A 1194 35.02 -17.60 -56.00
CA ALA A 1194 34.58 -18.25 -54.77
C ALA A 1194 33.05 -18.26 -54.60
N ALA A 1195 32.37 -17.25 -55.16
CA ALA A 1195 30.91 -17.16 -55.26
C ALA A 1195 30.34 -18.04 -56.38
N PHE A 1196 31.01 -18.05 -57.55
CA PHE A 1196 30.55 -18.71 -58.77
C PHE A 1196 31.64 -19.67 -59.30
N PRO A 1197 31.80 -20.89 -58.74
CA PRO A 1197 32.88 -21.82 -59.12
C PRO A 1197 32.88 -22.27 -60.59
N SER A 1198 31.76 -22.12 -61.29
CA SER A 1198 31.57 -22.44 -62.71
C SER A 1198 31.77 -21.23 -63.66
N LEU A 1199 32.09 -20.04 -63.14
CA LEU A 1199 32.20 -18.81 -63.92
C LEU A 1199 33.35 -18.89 -64.93
N SER A 1200 33.03 -18.77 -66.22
CA SER A 1200 34.02 -18.87 -67.30
C SER A 1200 34.96 -17.65 -67.30
N ALA A 1201 36.20 -17.83 -67.77
CA ALA A 1201 37.18 -16.75 -67.82
C ALA A 1201 36.71 -15.50 -68.61
N PRO A 1202 35.99 -15.61 -69.75
CA PRO A 1202 35.39 -14.46 -70.41
C PRO A 1202 34.31 -13.75 -69.58
N ALA A 1203 33.48 -14.49 -68.84
CA ALA A 1203 32.43 -13.91 -67.99
C ALA A 1203 33.01 -13.20 -66.76
N LEU A 1204 34.03 -13.79 -66.14
CA LEU A 1204 34.81 -13.16 -65.07
C LEU A 1204 35.47 -11.85 -65.55
N LEU A 1205 36.09 -11.86 -66.73
CA LEU A 1205 36.69 -10.67 -67.33
C LEU A 1205 35.64 -9.59 -67.61
N ALA A 1206 34.48 -9.96 -68.15
CA ALA A 1206 33.39 -9.02 -68.40
C ALA A 1206 32.89 -8.36 -67.10
N ALA A 1207 32.68 -9.13 -66.03
CA ALA A 1207 32.26 -8.61 -64.73
C ALA A 1207 33.29 -7.63 -64.13
N LEU A 1208 34.59 -7.95 -64.21
CA LEU A 1208 35.65 -7.07 -63.74
C LEU A 1208 35.78 -5.79 -64.59
N VAL A 1209 35.69 -5.89 -65.91
CA VAL A 1209 35.70 -4.72 -66.81
C VAL A 1209 34.48 -3.82 -66.56
N SER A 1210 33.31 -4.39 -66.25
CA SER A 1210 32.12 -3.61 -65.88
C SER A 1210 32.25 -2.87 -64.55
N ALA A 1211 33.05 -3.39 -63.60
CA ALA A 1211 33.24 -2.76 -62.28
C ALA A 1211 34.41 -1.74 -62.25
N TYR A 1212 35.52 -2.01 -62.95
CA TYR A 1212 36.74 -1.18 -62.91
C TYR A 1212 37.01 -0.41 -64.22
N GLY A 1213 36.16 -0.55 -65.25
CA GLY A 1213 36.18 0.23 -66.49
C GLY A 1213 37.23 -0.18 -67.53
N LYS A 1214 38.37 -0.76 -67.12
CA LYS A 1214 39.39 -1.37 -67.98
C LYS A 1214 40.02 -2.59 -67.29
N ALA A 1215 40.55 -3.49 -68.12
CA ALA A 1215 41.39 -4.63 -67.70
C ALA A 1215 42.89 -4.23 -67.71
#